data_AF-A0A0G0R2X9-F1
#
_entry.id   AF-A0A0G0R2X9-F1
#
_cell.length_a   1.000
_cell.length_b   1.000
_cell.length_c   1.000
_cell.angle_alpha   90.00
_cell.angle_beta   90.00
_cell.angle_gamma   90.00
#
_symmetry.space_group_name_H-M   'P 1'
#
loop_
_entity.id
_entity.type
_entity.pdbx_description
1 polymer ?
#
loop_
_entity_poly.entity_id
_entity_poly.type
_entity_poly.pdbx_seq_one_letter_code
_entity_poly.pdbx_strand_id
1 'polypeptide(L)'
;MPPQTTQLEWDPAVPAYFRELVRDLEKGTPPQIAPALITPLRQFLEAISMAGLQQDRSPYQSPALSPALQAQLTRLQATRLIPEGEETNVPERLADQYLSPSEKSLLWHYQIKPIVDWILAQNDRLLRGPLPCDLHPTTINESSFLDPSMDGELESKEGSAEISAIIIPQHSAAYRRLIFSIFNTTEILWKSEPNTFNKPPERQLLPESRHRYFSNLEIGKATPIATETLGWGIDEQSFRWEENDQSGIEVEFFENQFGVPYVIATSHKSTPDASPDLAASFPFSIEIGQLKKPFQIKAPRKKSTTSALLPDCVSATLKALQGSKLNTSGKAKTIEAYIRENLEYSTEKKYNEIYKADKTTYYLKLWEHKKADCDVANNFAAELLRQLGITAYMVMGIQSREEKNYSILQESHSHAYLIVYLPESREWIKIDATPPENKPPTASDTPDLTQKDFDKNSSPNTQRSTEEAAKKFSQEAHCSLEEARKILELISNLRNLQNNEGVTVYKEAIDLWQSLTRDQQKIQKRRHGPVPLKGHSHLHYPARLFLARLFGNPHPRVAKKRNHQIETTAPLFSGLDVILLLDLSESMNFVDPSTDQSLKELQCASAFLITDAMMSAAEITKRSLPNDQKTKAVRTTILTIHDNTLKILLQPSSDWNPAQQIALYRGANQSPNGRTPLYLGFQEINQMIKQSPPERTCLVLCFTDGAPSYFQHTQQLIANLKAAGIIIFGFGITQGATAVKELFGPEHSELITDLKQLATRPLTVALSAIKAQYKP
;
A
#
# COMPACT_ATOMS: atom_id res chain seq x y z
N MET A 1 -33.47 48.81 -9.68
CA MET A 1 -33.02 48.32 -8.36
C MET A 1 -31.69 47.62 -8.57
N PRO A 2 -30.62 47.97 -7.84
CA PRO A 2 -29.40 47.18 -7.90
C PRO A 2 -29.71 45.79 -7.31
N PRO A 3 -29.14 44.71 -7.86
CA PRO A 3 -29.35 43.38 -7.31
C PRO A 3 -28.85 43.36 -5.86
N GLN A 4 -29.69 42.88 -4.95
CA GLN A 4 -29.29 42.59 -3.59
C GLN A 4 -28.12 41.59 -3.65
N THR A 5 -26.92 42.07 -3.37
CA THR A 5 -25.76 41.23 -3.11
C THR A 5 -26.07 40.41 -1.86
N THR A 6 -26.48 39.16 -2.05
CA THR A 6 -26.32 38.13 -1.03
C THR A 6 -24.87 38.21 -0.54
N GLN A 7 -24.67 38.53 0.74
CA GLN A 7 -23.36 38.46 1.37
C GLN A 7 -22.87 37.02 1.23
N LEU A 8 -22.01 36.78 0.24
CA LEU A 8 -21.19 35.58 0.19
C LEU A 8 -20.28 35.62 1.41
N GLU A 9 -20.61 34.79 2.40
CA GLU A 9 -19.90 34.73 3.65
C GLU A 9 -18.50 34.14 3.45
N TRP A 10 -17.52 34.79 4.07
CA TRP A 10 -16.18 34.24 4.20
C TRP A 10 -16.21 32.90 4.92
N ASP A 11 -15.28 32.01 4.58
CA ASP A 11 -15.08 30.78 5.34
C ASP A 11 -14.81 31.13 6.83
N PRO A 12 -15.54 30.52 7.79
CA PRO A 12 -15.39 30.79 9.21
C PRO A 12 -13.98 30.49 9.77
N ALA A 13 -13.18 29.67 9.07
CA ALA A 13 -11.78 29.42 9.42
C ALA A 13 -10.83 30.59 9.10
N VAL A 14 -11.28 31.58 8.33
CA VAL A 14 -10.50 32.79 8.01
C VAL A 14 -10.58 33.79 9.16
N PRO A 15 -9.45 34.17 9.78
CA PRO A 15 -9.46 35.07 10.93
C PRO A 15 -10.07 36.44 10.61
N ALA A 16 -10.74 37.05 11.59
CA ALA A 16 -11.35 38.38 11.46
C ALA A 16 -10.35 39.45 10.97
N TYR A 17 -9.14 39.48 11.54
CA TYR A 17 -8.11 40.44 11.15
C TYR A 17 -7.70 40.33 9.67
N PHE A 18 -7.75 39.13 9.08
CA PHE A 18 -7.42 38.94 7.67
C PHE A 18 -8.59 39.31 6.77
N ARG A 19 -9.83 39.03 7.19
CA ARG A 19 -11.04 39.46 6.47
C ARG A 19 -11.14 40.99 6.41
N GLU A 20 -10.78 41.67 7.49
CA GLU A 20 -10.72 43.13 7.56
C GLU A 20 -9.63 43.68 6.63
N LEU A 21 -8.41 43.12 6.66
CA LEU A 21 -7.34 43.46 5.73
C LEU A 21 -7.81 43.43 4.27
N VAL A 22 -8.48 42.36 3.85
CA VAL A 22 -8.96 42.21 2.47
C VAL A 22 -10.08 43.20 2.13
N ARG A 23 -11.01 43.44 3.05
CA ARG A 23 -12.08 44.43 2.85
C ARG A 23 -11.54 45.85 2.70
N ASP A 24 -10.48 46.17 3.43
CA ASP A 24 -9.85 47.48 3.34
C ASP A 24 -9.04 47.62 2.04
N LEU A 25 -8.39 46.54 1.58
CA LEU A 25 -7.74 46.46 0.27
C LEU A 25 -8.72 46.66 -0.89
N GLU A 26 -9.88 46.00 -0.86
CA GLU A 26 -10.94 46.14 -1.86
C GLU A 26 -11.46 47.59 -1.97
N LYS A 27 -11.46 48.33 -0.86
CA LYS A 27 -11.89 49.73 -0.80
C LYS A 27 -10.78 50.72 -1.18
N GLY A 28 -9.57 50.25 -1.46
CA GLY A 28 -8.41 51.10 -1.70
C GLY A 28 -7.96 51.91 -0.47
N THR A 29 -8.36 51.49 0.74
CA THR A 29 -8.03 52.17 1.99
C THR A 29 -6.87 51.49 2.70
N PRO A 30 -5.99 52.24 3.39
CA PRO A 30 -4.97 51.63 4.23
C PRO A 30 -5.63 50.78 5.32
N PRO A 31 -5.29 49.49 5.45
CA PRO A 31 -5.94 48.60 6.39
C PRO A 31 -5.58 48.92 7.82
N GLN A 32 -6.58 48.84 8.69
CA GLN A 32 -6.37 49.01 10.13
C GLN A 32 -5.97 47.66 10.74
N ILE A 33 -4.69 47.31 10.63
CA ILE A 33 -4.18 46.08 11.23
C ILE A 33 -4.16 46.22 12.76
N ALA A 34 -4.82 45.27 13.44
CA ALA A 34 -4.98 45.31 14.89
C ALA A 34 -3.62 45.39 15.63
N PRO A 35 -3.44 46.33 16.57
CA PRO A 35 -2.18 46.49 17.31
C PRO A 35 -1.84 45.31 18.23
N ALA A 36 -2.79 44.41 18.49
CA ALA A 36 -2.62 43.22 19.33
C ALA A 36 -1.87 42.05 18.66
N LEU A 37 -1.55 42.14 17.36
CA LEU A 37 -0.79 41.11 16.66
C LEU A 37 0.71 41.17 17.03
N ILE A 38 1.37 40.01 17.02
CA ILE A 38 2.82 39.92 17.25
C ILE A 38 3.57 40.70 16.16
N THR A 39 4.66 41.37 16.54
CA THR A 39 5.38 42.31 15.65
C THR A 39 5.72 41.72 14.27
N PRO A 40 6.25 40.48 14.15
CA PRO A 40 6.58 39.92 12.84
C PRO A 40 5.34 39.66 11.96
N LEU A 41 4.23 39.23 12.57
CA LEU A 41 2.97 39.00 11.87
C LEU A 41 2.35 40.33 11.42
N ARG A 42 2.40 41.35 12.28
CA ARG A 42 1.94 42.70 11.95
C ARG A 42 2.71 43.27 10.76
N GLN A 43 4.05 43.23 10.81
CA GLN A 43 4.91 43.71 9.73
C GLN A 43 4.67 42.97 8.41
N PHE A 44 4.44 41.66 8.47
CA PHE A 44 4.11 40.85 7.29
C PHE A 44 2.77 41.25 6.65
N LEU A 45 1.72 41.43 7.46
CA LEU A 45 0.40 41.84 6.96
C LEU A 45 0.40 43.29 6.44
N GLU A 46 1.15 44.19 7.09
CA GLU A 46 1.39 45.56 6.60
C GLU A 46 2.07 45.54 5.23
N ALA A 47 3.05 44.66 5.04
CA ALA A 47 3.74 44.54 3.76
C ALA A 47 2.86 43.96 2.65
N ILE A 48 2.01 42.96 2.96
CA ILE A 48 0.99 42.45 2.03
C ILE A 48 0.01 43.55 1.65
N SER A 49 -0.42 44.36 2.62
CA SER A 49 -1.30 45.48 2.37
C SER A 49 -0.71 46.47 1.37
N MET A 50 0.51 46.93 1.65
CA MET A 50 1.18 47.92 0.82
C MET A 50 1.42 47.40 -0.60
N ALA A 51 1.70 46.10 -0.73
CA ALA A 51 1.79 45.39 -2.00
C ALA A 51 0.47 45.38 -2.78
N GLY A 52 -0.66 45.17 -2.13
CA GLY A 52 -1.98 45.16 -2.77
C GLY A 52 -2.46 46.53 -3.24
N LEU A 53 -2.05 47.62 -2.56
CA LEU A 53 -2.43 49.00 -2.90
C LEU A 53 -1.55 49.63 -4.01
N GLN A 54 -0.56 48.91 -4.55
CA GLN A 54 0.36 49.37 -5.60
C GLN A 54 0.97 50.77 -5.34
N GLN A 55 1.32 51.10 -4.10
CA GLN A 55 1.97 52.38 -3.82
C GLN A 55 3.39 52.41 -4.41
N ASP A 56 3.82 53.58 -4.90
CA ASP A 56 5.08 53.90 -5.62
C ASP A 56 6.41 53.47 -4.92
N ARG A 57 6.34 52.85 -3.75
CA ARG A 57 7.47 52.27 -3.04
C ARG A 57 7.37 50.76 -3.12
N SER A 58 8.37 50.08 -3.69
CA SER A 58 8.47 48.61 -3.66
C SER A 58 8.33 48.11 -2.22
N PRO A 59 7.16 47.59 -1.82
CA PRO A 59 6.93 47.17 -0.42
C PRO A 59 7.77 45.93 -0.06
N TYR A 60 8.33 45.30 -1.08
CA TYR A 60 9.28 44.18 -1.04
C TYR A 60 10.70 44.60 -0.67
N GLN A 61 10.96 45.90 -0.49
CA GLN A 61 12.23 46.45 -0.01
C GLN A 61 12.07 47.25 1.28
N SER A 62 11.03 46.95 2.07
CA SER A 62 10.84 47.62 3.36
C SER A 62 12.02 47.31 4.30
N PRO A 63 12.80 48.32 4.76
CA PRO A 63 13.90 48.09 5.70
C PRO A 63 13.42 47.63 7.09
N ALA A 64 12.11 47.61 7.34
CA ALA A 64 11.50 47.12 8.57
C ALA A 64 11.23 45.60 8.58
N LEU A 65 11.36 44.90 7.44
CA LEU A 65 11.16 43.44 7.36
C LEU A 65 12.49 42.70 7.58
N SER A 66 12.44 41.57 8.29
CA SER A 66 13.58 40.67 8.34
C SER A 66 13.84 40.05 6.96
N PRO A 67 15.09 39.68 6.62
CA PRO A 67 15.41 39.05 5.33
C PRO A 67 14.57 37.78 5.05
N ALA A 68 14.25 37.02 6.10
CA ALA A 68 13.39 35.83 6.00
C ALA A 68 11.93 36.19 5.64
N LEU A 69 11.36 37.23 6.25
CA LEU A 69 10.02 37.72 5.91
C LEU A 69 9.97 38.31 4.51
N GLN A 70 11.03 39.02 4.11
CA GLN A 70 11.17 39.60 2.78
C GLN A 70 11.20 38.53 1.69
N ALA A 71 11.88 37.40 1.94
CA ALA A 71 11.86 36.24 1.04
C ALA A 71 10.45 35.61 0.92
N GLN A 72 9.72 35.49 2.04
CA GLN A 72 8.34 34.99 2.00
C GLN A 72 7.39 35.94 1.25
N LEU A 73 7.57 37.25 1.40
CA LEU A 73 6.78 38.26 0.69
C LEU A 73 7.08 38.27 -0.82
N THR A 74 8.35 38.19 -1.20
CA THR A 74 8.78 38.10 -2.61
C THR A 74 8.16 36.86 -3.29
N ARG A 75 8.08 35.74 -2.55
CA ARG A 75 7.45 34.51 -3.04
C ARG A 75 5.99 34.71 -3.44
N LEU A 76 5.24 35.53 -2.68
CA LEU A 76 3.83 35.83 -2.97
C LEU A 76 3.61 36.62 -4.27
N GLN A 77 4.66 37.20 -4.87
CA GLN A 77 4.56 37.90 -6.16
C GLN A 77 4.57 36.96 -7.37
N ALA A 78 5.29 35.84 -7.28
CA ALA A 78 5.48 34.88 -8.35
C ALA A 78 4.84 33.54 -7.98
N THR A 79 3.67 33.57 -7.33
CA THR A 79 2.98 32.34 -6.94
C THR A 79 1.95 31.95 -7.99
N ARG A 80 2.06 30.73 -8.51
CA ARG A 80 1.04 30.17 -9.40
C ARG A 80 -0.15 29.69 -8.58
N LEU A 81 -1.34 30.16 -8.94
CA LEU A 81 -2.61 29.73 -8.35
C LEU A 81 -2.96 28.26 -8.70
N ILE A 82 -2.51 27.79 -9.87
CA ILE A 82 -2.78 26.45 -10.45
C ILE A 82 -1.53 25.99 -11.23
N PRO A 83 -1.19 24.68 -11.32
CA PRO A 83 0.02 24.19 -12.00
C PRO A 83 0.21 24.60 -13.48
N GLU A 84 -0.86 25.00 -14.16
CA GLU A 84 -0.89 25.44 -15.57
C GLU A 84 -1.29 26.93 -15.72
N GLY A 85 -1.45 27.66 -14.61
CA GLY A 85 -1.85 29.07 -14.63
C GLY A 85 -0.67 30.04 -14.67
N GLU A 86 -0.96 31.28 -15.09
CA GLU A 86 0.01 32.38 -15.07
C GLU A 86 0.44 32.73 -13.64
N GLU A 87 1.70 33.15 -13.50
CA GLU A 87 2.21 33.65 -12.22
C GLU A 87 1.39 34.86 -11.81
N THR A 88 0.88 34.80 -10.59
CA THR A 88 -0.07 35.77 -10.10
C THR A 88 0.45 36.43 -8.84
N ASN A 89 0.39 37.75 -8.80
CA ASN A 89 0.71 38.53 -7.63
C ASN A 89 -0.45 38.41 -6.61
N VAL A 90 -0.19 37.68 -5.54
CA VAL A 90 -1.20 37.31 -4.54
C VAL A 90 -1.78 38.55 -3.83
N PRO A 91 -0.95 39.51 -3.36
CA PRO A 91 -1.45 40.80 -2.86
C PRO A 91 -2.40 41.54 -3.82
N GLU A 92 -2.08 41.60 -5.13
CA GLU A 92 -2.93 42.28 -6.12
C GLU A 92 -4.29 41.58 -6.27
N ARG A 93 -4.31 40.25 -6.28
CA ARG A 93 -5.57 39.48 -6.33
C ARG A 93 -6.43 39.64 -5.09
N LEU A 94 -5.83 39.87 -3.92
CA LEU A 94 -6.62 40.17 -2.72
C LEU A 94 -7.31 41.53 -2.84
N ALA A 95 -6.68 42.50 -3.49
CA ALA A 95 -7.25 43.83 -3.74
C ALA A 95 -8.31 43.84 -4.87
N ASP A 96 -8.36 42.81 -5.72
CA ASP A 96 -9.32 42.69 -6.81
C ASP A 96 -10.77 42.55 -6.30
N GLN A 97 -11.59 43.59 -6.51
CA GLN A 97 -12.99 43.64 -6.10
C GLN A 97 -13.90 42.65 -6.85
N TYR A 98 -13.46 42.11 -7.99
CA TYR A 98 -14.23 41.16 -8.80
C TYR A 98 -14.00 39.71 -8.39
N LEU A 99 -12.99 39.44 -7.54
CA LEU A 99 -12.68 38.11 -7.06
C LEU A 99 -13.60 37.74 -5.89
N SER A 100 -14.17 36.53 -5.90
CA SER A 100 -15.14 36.12 -4.89
C SER A 100 -14.52 35.91 -3.50
N PRO A 101 -15.28 36.09 -2.41
CA PRO A 101 -14.80 35.78 -1.05
C PRO A 101 -14.28 34.34 -0.88
N SER A 102 -14.87 33.39 -1.59
CA SER A 102 -14.44 31.99 -1.62
C SER A 102 -13.05 31.84 -2.24
N GLU A 103 -12.77 32.52 -3.35
CA GLU A 103 -11.45 32.50 -3.99
C GLU A 103 -10.38 33.19 -3.13
N LYS A 104 -10.74 34.30 -2.47
CA LYS A 104 -9.86 34.95 -1.49
C LYS A 104 -9.59 34.08 -0.26
N SER A 105 -10.57 33.28 0.15
CA SER A 105 -10.40 32.27 1.19
C SER A 105 -9.43 31.17 0.75
N LEU A 106 -9.39 30.79 -0.54
CA LEU A 106 -8.38 29.86 -1.06
C LEU A 106 -6.97 30.48 -0.99
N LEU A 107 -6.80 31.74 -1.37
CA LEU A 107 -5.52 32.47 -1.24
C LEU A 107 -5.02 32.47 0.21
N TRP A 108 -5.91 32.73 1.17
CA TRP A 108 -5.61 32.60 2.58
C TRP A 108 -5.09 31.20 2.93
N HIS A 109 -5.87 30.15 2.67
CA HIS A 109 -5.56 28.80 3.11
C HIS A 109 -4.29 28.23 2.47
N TYR A 110 -4.04 28.52 1.19
CA TYR A 110 -2.98 27.85 0.44
C TYR A 110 -1.67 28.63 0.36
N GLN A 111 -1.69 29.96 0.51
CA GLN A 111 -0.51 30.79 0.29
C GLN A 111 -0.13 31.63 1.50
N ILE A 112 -1.10 32.21 2.21
CA ILE A 112 -0.83 33.16 3.29
C ILE A 112 -0.77 32.49 4.66
N LYS A 113 -1.74 31.60 4.97
CA LYS A 113 -1.81 30.87 6.24
C LYS A 113 -0.53 30.09 6.56
N PRO A 114 0.12 29.36 5.63
CA PRO A 114 1.37 28.66 5.94
C PRO A 114 2.51 29.60 6.36
N ILE A 115 2.58 30.80 5.78
CA ILE A 115 3.56 31.82 6.16
C ILE A 115 3.21 32.38 7.53
N VAL A 116 1.93 32.64 7.80
CA VAL A 116 1.45 33.08 9.12
C VAL A 116 1.74 32.03 10.20
N ASP A 117 1.44 30.76 9.95
CA ASP A 117 1.72 29.64 10.85
C ASP A 117 3.24 29.52 11.11
N TRP A 118 4.07 29.69 10.07
CA TRP A 118 5.52 29.74 10.21
C TRP A 118 5.94 30.92 11.09
N ILE A 119 5.45 32.14 10.83
CA ILE A 119 5.73 33.33 11.65
C ILE A 119 5.35 33.10 13.13
N LEU A 120 4.20 32.47 13.37
CA LEU A 120 3.72 32.14 14.70
C LEU A 120 4.57 31.05 15.37
N ALA A 121 5.03 30.05 14.61
CA ALA A 121 5.91 28.98 15.09
C ALA A 121 7.34 29.46 15.37
N GLN A 122 7.82 30.49 14.66
CA GLN A 122 9.08 31.16 14.96
C GLN A 122 9.00 32.04 16.21
N ASN A 123 7.80 32.28 16.73
CA ASN A 123 7.64 33.11 17.91
C ASN A 123 7.92 32.28 19.18
N ASP A 124 9.01 32.63 19.85
CA ASP A 124 9.60 32.10 21.09
C ASP A 124 8.63 31.71 22.22
N ARG A 125 7.36 32.17 22.20
CA ARG A 125 6.38 31.88 23.26
C ARG A 125 5.89 30.43 23.31
N LEU A 126 5.92 29.69 22.20
CA LEU A 126 5.66 28.23 22.22
C LEU A 126 6.88 27.43 22.73
N LEU A 127 8.05 28.07 22.84
CA LEU A 127 9.35 27.48 23.17
C LEU A 127 9.79 27.77 24.62
N ARG A 128 9.04 28.57 25.39
CA ARG A 128 9.31 28.88 26.80
C ARG A 128 8.35 28.19 27.79
N GLY A 129 7.54 27.26 27.29
CA GLY A 129 6.83 26.34 28.18
C GLY A 129 7.80 25.27 28.69
N PRO A 130 7.58 24.70 29.88
CA PRO A 130 8.34 23.53 30.31
C PRO A 130 8.26 22.43 29.24
N LEU A 131 9.36 21.72 29.01
CA LEU A 131 9.39 20.57 28.11
C LEU A 131 8.24 19.60 28.48
N PRO A 132 7.52 19.04 27.50
CA PRO A 132 6.31 18.25 27.77
C PRO A 132 6.61 16.92 28.48
N CYS A 133 7.87 16.53 28.61
CA CYS A 133 8.31 15.30 29.26
C CYS A 133 9.78 15.40 29.71
N ASP A 134 10.14 14.54 30.65
CA ASP A 134 11.51 14.35 31.10
C ASP A 134 12.34 13.68 29.99
N LEU A 135 13.46 14.31 29.63
CA LEU A 135 14.39 13.81 28.64
C LEU A 135 15.48 13.00 29.33
N HIS A 136 15.90 11.91 28.70
CA HIS A 136 17.06 11.14 29.13
C HIS A 136 18.20 11.38 28.15
N PRO A 137 19.45 11.51 28.64
CA PRO A 137 20.59 11.61 27.75
C PRO A 137 20.63 10.37 26.86
N THR A 138 20.98 10.56 25.59
CA THR A 138 21.11 9.42 24.66
C THR A 138 22.37 8.65 25.05
N THR A 139 22.29 7.75 26.03
CA THR A 139 23.39 6.86 26.40
C THR A 139 23.44 5.73 25.41
N ILE A 140 24.38 5.81 24.46
CA ILE A 140 24.77 4.63 23.72
C ILE A 140 25.74 3.87 24.61
N ASN A 141 25.29 2.75 25.17
CA ASN A 141 26.24 1.67 25.42
C ASN A 141 26.90 1.42 24.06
N GLU A 142 28.17 1.78 23.91
CA GLU A 142 28.95 1.57 22.68
C GLU A 142 29.15 0.06 22.46
N SER A 143 28.05 -0.69 22.29
CA SER A 143 28.13 -2.03 21.78
C SER A 143 28.70 -1.87 20.38
N SER A 144 29.98 -2.22 20.25
CA SER A 144 30.66 -2.24 18.95
C SER A 144 30.08 -3.33 18.04
N PHE A 145 28.97 -3.93 18.45
CA PHE A 145 28.35 -5.11 17.90
C PHE A 145 26.82 -4.93 17.89
N LEU A 146 26.19 -5.42 16.83
CA LEU A 146 24.75 -5.62 16.73
C LEU A 146 24.51 -7.08 16.37
N ASP A 147 23.81 -7.78 17.24
CA ASP A 147 23.40 -9.18 17.06
C ASP A 147 21.97 -9.20 16.51
N PRO A 148 21.75 -9.59 15.24
CA PRO A 148 20.41 -9.64 14.66
C PRO A 148 19.51 -10.62 15.43
N SER A 149 18.52 -10.07 16.14
CA SER A 149 17.65 -10.85 17.01
C SER A 149 16.25 -10.26 17.11
N MET A 150 15.24 -11.12 17.09
CA MET A 150 13.84 -10.79 17.43
C MET A 150 13.61 -10.63 18.94
N ASP A 151 14.66 -10.36 19.71
CA ASP A 151 14.55 -10.07 21.14
C ASP A 151 14.09 -8.63 21.30
N GLY A 152 12.93 -8.31 20.71
CA GLY A 152 12.26 -7.04 20.95
C GLY A 152 12.07 -6.87 22.45
N GLU A 153 12.33 -5.65 22.93
CA GLU A 153 12.27 -5.19 24.31
C GLU A 153 10.86 -5.26 24.92
N LEU A 154 10.16 -6.40 24.83
CA LEU A 154 8.92 -6.70 25.53
C LEU A 154 9.09 -6.77 27.06
N GLU A 155 10.30 -6.50 27.56
CA GLU A 155 10.61 -6.40 28.99
C GLU A 155 10.95 -4.98 29.47
N SER A 156 10.62 -3.92 28.73
CA SER A 156 10.38 -2.62 29.41
C SER A 156 9.01 -2.69 30.10
N LYS A 157 9.02 -3.32 31.28
CA LYS A 157 7.96 -3.26 32.29
C LYS A 157 7.38 -1.84 32.35
N GLU A 158 6.05 -1.72 32.42
CA GLU A 158 5.20 -0.59 32.88
C GLU A 158 5.87 0.62 33.60
N GLY A 159 6.90 1.21 33.00
CA GLY A 159 7.70 2.30 33.53
C GLY A 159 8.32 3.04 32.35
N SER A 160 7.89 4.30 32.18
CA SER A 160 8.36 5.31 31.22
C SER A 160 9.51 4.86 30.30
N ALA A 161 9.19 4.38 29.09
CA ALA A 161 10.22 4.18 28.09
C ALA A 161 10.92 5.52 27.82
N GLU A 162 12.23 5.55 27.99
CA GLU A 162 13.03 6.77 28.10
C GLU A 162 12.99 7.58 26.79
N ILE A 163 12.63 8.86 26.90
CA ILE A 163 12.57 9.77 25.76
C ILE A 163 13.95 10.39 25.57
N SER A 164 14.61 10.00 24.49
CA SER A 164 15.96 10.46 24.14
C SER A 164 15.98 11.89 23.58
N ALA A 165 14.94 12.28 22.82
CA ALA A 165 14.87 13.61 22.23
C ALA A 165 13.46 14.02 21.78
N ILE A 166 13.27 15.33 21.60
CA ILE A 166 12.09 15.94 20.99
C ILE A 166 12.50 16.78 19.78
N ILE A 167 11.68 16.76 18.73
CA ILE A 167 11.92 17.49 17.49
C ILE A 167 10.75 18.43 17.19
N ILE A 168 11.05 19.70 16.94
CA ILE A 168 10.06 20.76 16.67
C ILE A 168 10.44 21.53 15.40
N PRO A 169 9.52 21.75 14.44
CA PRO A 169 8.13 21.29 14.44
C PRO A 169 8.01 19.76 14.27
N GLN A 170 6.81 19.23 14.48
CA GLN A 170 6.49 17.82 14.24
C GLN A 170 7.02 17.34 12.87
N HIS A 171 7.85 16.29 12.87
CA HIS A 171 8.42 15.70 11.67
C HIS A 171 8.63 14.19 11.81
N SER A 172 7.81 13.45 11.07
CA SER A 172 7.76 11.99 11.10
C SER A 172 8.86 11.36 10.25
N ALA A 173 9.85 10.76 10.89
CA ALA A 173 10.93 10.11 10.18
C ALA A 173 11.67 9.05 11.01
N ALA A 174 12.56 8.31 10.35
CA ALA A 174 13.52 7.43 11.00
C ALA A 174 14.82 8.21 11.20
N TYR A 175 15.27 8.36 12.44
CA TYR A 175 16.46 9.13 12.77
C TYR A 175 17.64 8.18 12.98
N ARG A 176 18.65 8.32 12.12
CA ARG A 176 19.90 7.57 12.15
C ARG A 176 20.72 7.93 13.39
N ARG A 177 21.23 6.90 14.06
CA ARG A 177 22.11 7.04 15.22
C ARG A 177 23.42 6.27 15.05
N LEU A 178 23.35 4.96 14.78
CA LEU A 178 24.51 4.09 14.67
C LEU A 178 24.60 3.44 13.29
N ILE A 179 25.83 3.22 12.83
CA ILE A 179 26.11 2.51 11.58
C ILE A 179 27.09 1.37 11.86
N PHE A 180 26.72 0.17 11.45
CA PHE A 180 27.55 -1.01 11.47
C PHE A 180 27.98 -1.34 10.04
N SER A 181 29.28 -1.21 9.77
CA SER A 181 29.85 -1.34 8.43
C SER A 181 30.50 -2.70 8.17
N ILE A 182 30.78 -3.48 9.22
CA ILE A 182 31.45 -4.77 9.13
C ILE A 182 30.47 -5.86 9.53
N PHE A 183 30.29 -6.87 8.68
CA PHE A 183 29.46 -8.04 9.01
C PHE A 183 30.33 -9.30 9.11
N ASN A 184 30.26 -9.98 10.26
CA ASN A 184 30.86 -11.29 10.45
C ASN A 184 29.85 -12.38 10.06
N THR A 185 30.04 -12.98 8.89
CA THR A 185 29.16 -14.03 8.36
C THR A 185 29.20 -15.33 9.17
N THR A 186 30.28 -15.60 9.91
CA THR A 186 30.41 -16.81 10.74
C THR A 186 29.68 -16.64 12.07
N GLU A 187 29.76 -15.44 12.65
CA GLU A 187 29.10 -15.13 13.92
C GLU A 187 27.67 -14.61 13.75
N ILE A 188 27.26 -14.28 12.52
CA ILE A 188 26.03 -13.53 12.20
C ILE A 188 25.95 -12.28 13.08
N LEU A 189 27.01 -11.47 13.03
CA LEU A 189 27.20 -10.34 13.93
C LEU A 189 27.69 -9.13 13.16
N TRP A 190 27.00 -8.01 13.33
CA TRP A 190 27.43 -6.72 12.81
C TRP A 190 28.40 -6.07 13.77
N LYS A 191 29.41 -5.37 13.25
CA LYS A 191 30.40 -4.62 14.01
C LYS A 191 30.48 -3.19 13.48
N SER A 192 30.55 -2.23 14.39
CA SER A 192 30.87 -0.85 14.03
C SER A 192 32.39 -0.71 13.92
N GLU A 193 32.83 0.09 12.95
CA GLU A 193 34.20 0.57 12.96
C GLU A 193 34.37 1.60 14.09
N PRO A 194 35.54 1.67 14.73
CA PRO A 194 35.84 2.75 15.66
C PRO A 194 35.54 4.11 15.03
N ASN A 195 34.82 4.97 15.76
CA ASN A 195 34.48 6.30 15.27
C ASN A 195 35.78 7.10 15.03
N THR A 196 35.93 7.61 13.81
CA THR A 196 36.94 8.62 13.50
C THR A 196 36.26 9.97 13.51
N PHE A 197 36.39 10.70 14.62
CA PHE A 197 35.82 12.02 14.79
C PHE A 197 36.63 13.05 14.02
N ASN A 198 35.95 13.80 13.16
CA ASN A 198 36.51 14.96 12.47
C ASN A 198 35.69 16.19 12.86
N LYS A 199 36.33 17.36 12.91
CA LYS A 199 35.58 18.61 13.06
C LYS A 199 34.61 18.76 11.88
N PRO A 200 33.32 19.05 12.12
CA PRO A 200 32.38 19.26 11.03
C PRO A 200 32.85 20.48 10.25
N PRO A 201 32.86 20.44 8.91
CA PRO A 201 33.12 21.65 8.15
C PRO A 201 31.95 22.61 8.33
N GLU A 202 32.19 23.91 8.21
CA GLU A 202 31.15 24.91 8.28
C GLU A 202 30.12 24.66 7.16
N ARG A 203 28.89 24.31 7.54
CA ARG A 203 27.79 24.00 6.63
C ARG A 203 26.55 24.75 7.08
N GLN A 204 25.81 25.27 6.10
CA GLN A 204 24.54 25.93 6.36
C GLN A 204 23.39 24.95 6.15
N LEU A 205 22.46 24.93 7.12
CA LEU A 205 21.19 24.24 6.98
C LEU A 205 20.28 24.99 6.02
N LEU A 206 19.53 24.27 5.20
CA LEU A 206 18.45 24.85 4.41
C LEU A 206 17.33 25.35 5.33
N PRO A 207 16.94 26.65 5.23
CA PRO A 207 15.96 27.26 6.12
C PRO A 207 14.67 26.46 6.32
N GLU A 208 14.16 25.86 5.24
CA GLU A 208 12.91 25.12 5.19
C GLU A 208 12.97 23.71 5.80
N SER A 209 14.17 23.22 6.11
CA SER A 209 14.41 21.91 6.72
C SER A 209 14.86 22.00 8.18
N ARG A 210 14.92 23.22 8.73
CA ARG A 210 15.37 23.46 10.11
C ARG A 210 14.33 22.96 11.09
N HIS A 211 14.76 22.07 11.96
CA HIS A 211 14.03 21.60 13.12
C HIS A 211 14.91 21.80 14.35
N ARG A 212 14.29 22.12 15.49
CA ARG A 212 14.98 22.16 16.77
C ARG A 212 14.92 20.79 17.42
N TYR A 213 16.09 20.25 17.72
CA TYR A 213 16.33 19.01 18.45
C TYR A 213 16.59 19.36 19.91
N PHE A 214 15.76 18.83 20.80
CA PHE A 214 15.91 18.96 22.26
C PHE A 214 16.33 17.61 22.83
N SER A 215 17.37 17.60 23.64
CA SER A 215 17.86 16.39 24.32
C SER A 215 18.70 16.79 25.53
N ASN A 216 19.34 15.80 26.14
CA ASN A 216 20.11 15.91 27.35
C ASN A 216 21.57 15.45 27.09
N LEU A 217 22.54 16.18 27.66
CA LEU A 217 23.97 15.87 27.55
C LEU A 217 24.58 15.47 28.88
N GLU A 218 25.46 14.47 28.82
CA GLU A 218 26.32 14.10 29.94
C GLU A 218 27.75 14.61 29.70
N ILE A 219 28.37 15.17 30.72
CA ILE A 219 29.75 15.68 30.64
C ILE A 219 30.71 14.50 30.41
N GLY A 220 31.67 14.70 29.50
CA GLY A 220 32.73 13.74 29.21
C GLY A 220 32.32 12.58 28.29
N LYS A 221 31.06 12.53 27.84
CA LYS A 221 30.58 11.52 26.89
C LYS A 221 30.24 12.14 25.53
N ALA A 222 30.53 11.38 24.48
CA ALA A 222 30.15 11.74 23.12
C ALA A 222 28.70 11.34 22.86
N THR A 223 27.81 12.32 22.71
CA THR A 223 26.40 12.09 22.44
C THR A 223 26.12 12.30 20.96
N PRO A 224 25.62 11.28 20.23
CA PRO A 224 25.20 11.46 18.85
C PRO A 224 23.89 12.23 18.78
N ILE A 225 23.80 13.11 17.79
CA ILE A 225 22.56 13.83 17.48
C ILE A 225 21.86 13.07 16.36
N ALA A 226 20.68 12.53 16.65
CA ALA A 226 19.94 11.70 15.71
C ALA A 226 19.47 12.54 14.51
N THR A 227 19.76 12.10 13.30
CA THR A 227 19.44 12.84 12.05
C THR A 227 18.65 11.98 11.09
N GLU A 228 17.67 12.54 10.38
CA GLU A 228 16.71 11.78 9.56
C GLU A 228 17.40 10.94 8.46
N THR A 229 18.18 11.57 7.59
CA THR A 229 18.72 10.90 6.39
C THR A 229 20.17 11.30 6.11
N LEU A 230 20.75 10.61 5.15
CA LEU A 230 22.02 10.99 4.53
C LEU A 230 21.91 12.42 3.98
N GLY A 231 22.77 13.32 4.48
CA GLY A 231 22.77 14.73 4.08
C GLY A 231 22.13 15.68 5.09
N TRP A 232 21.59 15.18 6.19
CA TRP A 232 21.24 15.98 7.36
C TRP A 232 22.45 16.22 8.26
N GLY A 233 22.44 17.34 8.97
CA GLY A 233 23.46 17.69 9.96
C GLY A 233 22.93 18.72 10.96
N ILE A 234 23.85 19.39 11.63
CA ILE A 234 23.59 20.34 12.70
C ILE A 234 24.04 21.75 12.31
N ASP A 235 23.43 22.77 12.92
CA ASP A 235 23.95 24.14 12.95
C ASP A 235 24.59 24.39 14.33
N GLU A 236 25.92 24.31 14.42
CA GLU A 236 26.66 24.45 15.68
C GLU A 236 26.38 25.80 16.37
N GLN A 237 26.12 26.86 15.60
CA GLN A 237 25.87 28.20 16.14
C GLN A 237 24.48 28.32 16.78
N SER A 238 23.59 27.38 16.51
CA SER A 238 22.24 27.33 17.07
C SER A 238 22.17 26.62 18.42
N PHE A 239 23.28 26.04 18.89
CA PHE A 239 23.34 25.33 20.16
C PHE A 239 23.02 26.27 21.33
N ARG A 240 22.14 25.83 22.22
CA ARG A 240 21.76 26.55 23.44
C ARG A 240 21.57 25.59 24.59
N TRP A 241 21.98 26.01 25.78
CA TRP A 241 21.56 25.41 27.04
C TRP A 241 20.15 25.90 27.39
N GLU A 242 19.29 25.01 27.88
CA GLU A 242 17.92 25.36 28.31
C GLU A 242 17.88 25.86 29.78
N GLU A 243 18.93 25.61 30.55
CA GLU A 243 19.09 26.07 31.94
C GLU A 243 20.09 27.22 32.07
N ASN A 244 19.86 28.08 33.06
CA ASN A 244 20.70 29.25 33.32
C ASN A 244 21.93 28.87 34.15
N ASP A 245 23.11 29.20 33.64
CA ASP A 245 24.45 29.02 34.23
C ASP A 245 25.14 27.66 33.98
N GLN A 246 25.75 27.56 32.79
CA GLN A 246 26.72 26.51 32.43
C GLN A 246 28.13 27.10 32.28
N SER A 247 28.45 28.14 33.06
CA SER A 247 29.75 28.81 32.99
C SER A 247 30.89 27.85 33.36
N GLY A 248 31.73 27.53 32.36
CA GLY A 248 32.86 26.60 32.50
C GLY A 248 32.67 25.23 31.82
N ILE A 249 31.56 25.00 31.12
CA ILE A 249 31.39 23.86 30.21
C ILE A 249 31.71 24.29 28.78
N GLU A 250 32.66 23.62 28.14
CA GLU A 250 32.98 23.76 26.72
C GLU A 250 32.29 22.67 25.92
N VAL A 251 31.72 23.04 24.77
CA VAL A 251 30.99 22.12 23.90
C VAL A 251 31.72 22.03 22.57
N GLU A 252 32.09 20.82 22.18
CA GLU A 252 32.73 20.53 20.92
C GLU A 252 31.83 19.66 20.05
N PHE A 253 31.82 19.95 18.75
CA PHE A 253 31.05 19.20 17.76
C PHE A 253 31.98 18.39 16.87
N PHE A 254 31.54 17.19 16.54
CA PHE A 254 32.28 16.25 15.70
C PHE A 254 31.35 15.58 14.69
N GLU A 255 31.90 15.10 13.59
CA GLU A 255 31.23 14.26 12.61
C GLU A 255 32.07 12.98 12.42
N ASN A 256 31.42 11.81 12.50
CA ASN A 256 32.12 10.55 12.26
C ASN A 256 32.31 10.28 10.75
N GLN A 257 33.01 9.20 10.41
CA GLN A 257 33.27 8.80 9.02
C GLN A 257 32.02 8.52 8.18
N PHE A 258 30.84 8.40 8.81
CA PHE A 258 29.55 8.18 8.15
C PHE A 258 28.66 9.43 8.13
N GLY A 259 29.15 10.56 8.61
CA GLY A 259 28.40 11.81 8.61
C GLY A 259 27.34 11.90 9.72
N VAL A 260 27.55 11.18 10.84
CA VAL A 260 26.71 11.31 12.03
C VAL A 260 27.31 12.40 12.93
N PRO A 261 26.54 13.44 13.29
CA PRO A 261 27.01 14.49 14.19
C PRO A 261 27.03 14.00 15.65
N TYR A 262 28.06 14.42 16.37
CA TYR A 262 28.27 14.18 17.78
C TYR A 262 28.53 15.50 18.49
N VAL A 263 28.15 15.56 19.75
CA VAL A 263 28.45 16.66 20.66
C VAL A 263 29.12 16.08 21.92
N ILE A 264 30.18 16.73 22.36
CA ILE A 264 30.89 16.42 23.60
C ILE A 264 30.89 17.68 24.46
N ALA A 265 30.44 17.55 25.71
CA ALA A 265 30.56 18.60 26.71
C ALA A 265 31.72 18.28 27.66
N THR A 266 32.63 19.22 27.90
CA THR A 266 33.76 19.09 28.83
C THR A 266 33.72 20.19 29.88
N SER A 267 34.03 19.86 31.14
CA SER A 267 34.08 20.84 32.23
C SER A 267 35.53 21.25 32.50
N HIS A 268 35.77 22.55 32.58
CA HIS A 268 37.08 23.12 32.96
C HIS A 268 37.33 23.13 34.47
N LYS A 269 36.30 22.85 35.29
CA LYS A 269 36.44 22.77 36.76
C LYS A 269 36.99 21.40 37.18
N SER A 270 38.31 21.27 37.11
CA SER A 270 39.06 20.26 37.85
C SER A 270 39.12 20.65 39.34
N THR A 271 38.01 20.51 40.07
CA THR A 271 38.08 20.51 41.53
C THR A 271 38.31 19.08 42.00
N PRO A 272 39.46 18.76 42.64
CA PRO A 272 39.79 17.42 43.11
C PRO A 272 38.88 16.87 44.22
N ASP A 273 37.93 17.68 44.73
CA ASP A 273 36.95 17.32 45.76
C ASP A 273 35.51 17.19 45.23
N ALA A 274 35.29 17.22 43.90
CA ALA A 274 33.97 16.90 43.35
C ALA A 274 33.74 15.38 43.44
N SER A 275 32.80 14.98 44.31
CA SER A 275 32.36 13.59 44.45
C SER A 275 32.06 12.98 43.06
N PRO A 276 32.40 11.71 42.79
CA PRO A 276 32.20 11.04 41.48
C PRO A 276 30.74 10.94 41.00
N ASP A 277 29.77 11.44 41.78
CA ASP A 277 28.33 11.25 41.59
C ASP A 277 27.60 12.39 40.84
N LEU A 278 28.31 13.29 40.16
CA LEU A 278 27.66 14.25 39.25
C LEU A 278 27.57 13.68 37.83
N ALA A 279 26.77 12.61 37.69
CA ALA A 279 26.11 12.26 36.43
C ALA A 279 25.02 13.29 36.11
N ALA A 280 25.39 14.58 36.10
CA ALA A 280 24.47 15.66 35.80
C ALA A 280 24.20 15.66 34.29
N SER A 281 22.93 15.46 33.94
CA SER A 281 22.40 15.52 32.59
C SER A 281 21.87 16.93 32.34
N PHE A 282 22.35 17.59 31.30
CA PHE A 282 22.04 18.99 31.02
C PHE A 282 21.17 19.13 29.77
N PRO A 283 20.00 19.78 29.86
CA PRO A 283 19.13 19.98 28.71
C PRO A 283 19.69 21.00 27.74
N PHE A 284 19.67 20.66 26.46
CA PHE A 284 20.11 21.52 25.38
C PHE A 284 19.16 21.48 24.20
N SER A 285 19.26 22.50 23.35
CA SER A 285 18.68 22.48 22.03
C SER A 285 19.69 22.86 20.95
N ILE A 286 19.48 22.31 19.75
CA ILE A 286 20.25 22.62 18.55
C ILE A 286 19.37 22.48 17.31
N GLU A 287 19.63 23.27 16.28
CA GLU A 287 18.98 23.10 14.98
C GLU A 287 19.63 21.95 14.20
N ILE A 288 18.78 21.03 13.75
CA ILE A 288 19.09 19.99 12.77
C ILE A 288 18.36 20.29 11.47
N GLY A 289 18.91 19.84 10.35
CA GLY A 289 18.27 20.02 9.06
C GLY A 289 19.13 19.49 7.92
N GLN A 290 18.65 19.70 6.70
CA GLN A 290 19.40 19.30 5.53
C GLN A 290 20.49 20.30 5.19
N LEU A 291 21.69 19.77 4.90
CA LEU A 291 22.86 20.54 4.56
C LEU A 291 22.78 21.02 3.10
N LYS A 292 23.14 22.29 2.84
CA LYS A 292 23.31 22.80 1.46
C LYS A 292 24.28 21.96 0.63
N LYS A 293 25.28 21.37 1.28
CA LYS A 293 26.23 20.44 0.69
C LYS A 293 26.23 19.16 1.54
N PRO A 294 25.57 18.09 1.07
CA PRO A 294 25.45 16.83 1.82
C PRO A 294 26.81 16.21 2.10
N PHE A 295 26.96 15.57 3.26
CA PHE A 295 28.09 14.70 3.55
C PHE A 295 28.11 13.52 2.58
N GLN A 296 29.27 13.22 2.01
CA GLN A 296 29.46 12.03 1.18
C GLN A 296 30.21 10.95 1.97
N ILE A 297 29.50 9.88 2.32
CA ILE A 297 30.13 8.69 2.88
C ILE A 297 31.06 8.10 1.83
N LYS A 298 32.32 7.87 2.20
CA LYS A 298 33.33 7.29 1.32
C LYS A 298 32.86 5.93 0.78
N ALA A 299 33.24 5.63 -0.46
CA ALA A 299 32.99 4.33 -1.05
C ALA A 299 33.57 3.20 -0.15
N PRO A 300 32.88 2.06 -0.05
CA PRO A 300 33.28 0.97 0.83
C PRO A 300 34.64 0.38 0.41
N ARG A 301 35.42 -0.11 1.39
CA ARG A 301 36.71 -0.76 1.15
C ARG A 301 36.58 -2.29 1.19
N LYS A 302 36.89 -2.93 0.05
CA LYS A 302 36.89 -4.39 -0.24
C LYS A 302 35.54 -5.12 -0.08
N LYS A 303 35.30 -6.06 -1.00
CA LYS A 303 34.16 -6.99 -0.97
C LYS A 303 34.50 -8.17 -0.05
N SER A 304 33.67 -8.46 0.94
CA SER A 304 33.75 -9.71 1.71
C SER A 304 33.36 -10.88 0.81
N THR A 305 34.20 -11.92 0.76
CA THR A 305 34.11 -13.04 -0.20
C THR A 305 33.41 -14.29 0.34
N THR A 306 33.11 -14.36 1.64
CA THR A 306 32.54 -15.57 2.24
C THR A 306 31.03 -15.55 2.14
N SER A 307 30.44 -16.51 1.42
CA SER A 307 28.98 -16.59 1.27
C SER A 307 28.32 -17.53 2.26
N ALA A 308 27.22 -17.06 2.88
CA ALA A 308 26.43 -17.91 3.74
C ALA A 308 25.60 -18.91 2.92
N LEU A 309 25.22 -20.00 3.57
CA LEU A 309 24.38 -21.01 2.95
C LEU A 309 22.94 -20.49 2.83
N LEU A 310 22.39 -20.53 1.61
CA LEU A 310 21.04 -20.05 1.30
C LEU A 310 20.15 -21.20 0.80
N PRO A 311 18.83 -21.12 1.02
CA PRO A 311 17.89 -22.07 0.43
C PRO A 311 17.98 -22.08 -1.10
N ASP A 312 17.70 -23.22 -1.74
CA ASP A 312 17.82 -23.36 -3.20
C ASP A 312 16.95 -22.36 -3.97
N CYS A 313 15.72 -22.10 -3.49
CA CYS A 313 14.81 -21.15 -4.13
C CYS A 313 15.29 -19.68 -4.00
N VAL A 314 15.93 -19.34 -2.89
CA VAL A 314 16.57 -18.02 -2.70
C VAL A 314 17.80 -17.91 -3.58
N SER A 315 18.64 -18.95 -3.62
CA SER A 315 19.81 -19.04 -4.49
C SER A 315 19.45 -18.92 -5.98
N ALA A 316 18.36 -19.54 -6.41
CA ALA A 316 17.83 -19.41 -7.77
C ALA A 316 17.38 -17.97 -8.07
N THR A 317 16.72 -17.32 -7.11
CA THR A 317 16.30 -15.91 -7.23
C THR A 317 17.51 -14.99 -7.36
N LEU A 318 18.57 -15.21 -6.57
CA LEU A 318 19.82 -14.44 -6.68
C LEU A 318 20.49 -14.64 -8.03
N LYS A 319 20.57 -15.88 -8.54
CA LYS A 319 21.12 -16.15 -9.88
C LYS A 319 20.34 -15.43 -10.97
N ALA A 320 19.00 -15.42 -10.90
CA ALA A 320 18.16 -14.70 -11.83
C ALA A 320 18.40 -13.18 -11.77
N LEU A 321 18.50 -12.61 -10.56
CA LEU A 321 18.82 -11.19 -10.36
C LEU A 321 20.23 -10.83 -10.84
N GLN A 322 21.20 -11.72 -10.66
CA GLN A 322 22.57 -11.53 -11.11
C GLN A 322 22.62 -11.42 -12.64
N GLY A 323 21.87 -12.27 -13.36
CA GLY A 323 21.74 -12.23 -14.83
C GLY A 323 20.80 -11.15 -15.38
N SER A 324 20.05 -10.44 -14.55
CA SER A 324 19.12 -9.39 -14.98
C SER A 324 19.83 -8.11 -15.43
N LYS A 325 19.17 -7.32 -16.29
CA LYS A 325 19.64 -6.00 -16.76
C LYS A 325 19.42 -4.87 -15.75
N LEU A 326 18.96 -5.17 -14.53
CA LEU A 326 18.70 -4.16 -13.51
C LEU A 326 20.03 -3.55 -13.01
N ASN A 327 20.03 -2.24 -12.73
CA ASN A 327 21.16 -1.58 -12.07
C ASN A 327 21.18 -1.91 -10.57
N THR A 328 22.22 -1.46 -9.85
CA THR A 328 22.38 -1.75 -8.40
C THR A 328 21.15 -1.34 -7.59
N SER A 329 20.57 -0.17 -7.89
CA SER A 329 19.35 0.31 -7.21
C SER A 329 18.14 -0.61 -7.46
N GLY A 330 17.93 -1.03 -8.72
CA GLY A 330 16.84 -1.94 -9.08
C GLY A 330 16.99 -3.31 -8.42
N LYS A 331 18.21 -3.85 -8.37
CA LYS A 331 18.50 -5.10 -7.67
C LYS A 331 18.22 -4.97 -6.17
N ALA A 332 18.66 -3.88 -5.54
CA ALA A 332 18.45 -3.66 -4.11
C ALA A 332 16.96 -3.57 -3.73
N LYS A 333 16.17 -2.83 -4.52
CA LYS A 333 14.70 -2.76 -4.33
C LYS A 333 13.99 -4.08 -4.58
N THR A 334 14.52 -4.91 -5.48
CA THR A 334 13.94 -6.24 -5.73
C THR A 334 14.20 -7.18 -4.55
N ILE A 335 15.38 -7.11 -3.93
CA ILE A 335 15.67 -7.83 -2.69
C ILE A 335 14.79 -7.36 -1.54
N GLU A 336 14.62 -6.04 -1.39
CA GLU A 336 13.70 -5.45 -0.40
C GLU A 336 12.29 -6.04 -0.53
N ALA A 337 11.71 -5.98 -1.73
CA ALA A 337 10.39 -6.52 -2.01
C ALA A 337 10.33 -8.04 -1.77
N TYR A 338 11.33 -8.77 -2.26
CA TYR A 338 11.40 -10.22 -2.10
C TYR A 338 11.35 -10.66 -0.64
N ILE A 339 12.07 -9.99 0.25
CA ILE A 339 12.06 -10.32 1.68
C ILE A 339 10.71 -9.97 2.31
N ARG A 340 10.19 -8.77 2.03
CA ARG A 340 8.91 -8.31 2.56
C ARG A 340 7.72 -9.18 2.13
N GLU A 341 7.81 -9.80 0.95
CA GLU A 341 6.78 -10.69 0.41
C GLU A 341 6.87 -12.14 0.93
N ASN A 342 8.04 -12.57 1.42
CA ASN A 342 8.29 -13.98 1.77
C ASN A 342 8.56 -14.22 3.26
N LEU A 343 8.78 -13.17 4.05
CA LEU A 343 8.87 -13.23 5.51
C LEU A 343 7.65 -12.56 6.15
N GLU A 344 7.37 -12.92 7.39
CA GLU A 344 6.31 -12.37 8.23
C GLU A 344 6.90 -11.71 9.47
N TYR A 345 6.34 -10.56 9.86
CA TYR A 345 6.83 -9.84 11.03
C TYR A 345 6.56 -10.62 12.32
N SER A 346 7.57 -10.79 13.16
CA SER A 346 7.44 -11.44 14.47
C SER A 346 8.52 -10.97 15.43
N THR A 347 8.13 -10.81 16.71
CA THR A 347 9.04 -10.51 17.84
C THR A 347 9.12 -11.69 18.82
N GLU A 348 8.80 -12.90 18.36
CA GLU A 348 8.81 -14.09 19.22
C GLU A 348 10.24 -14.61 19.44
N LYS A 349 10.76 -14.41 20.66
CA LYS A 349 12.13 -14.81 21.07
C LYS A 349 12.51 -16.25 20.70
N LYS A 350 11.56 -17.20 20.72
CA LYS A 350 11.79 -18.62 20.41
C LYS A 350 12.47 -18.85 19.05
N TYR A 351 12.23 -17.98 18.07
CA TYR A 351 12.84 -18.14 16.75
C TYR A 351 14.32 -17.73 16.74
N ASN A 352 14.77 -16.86 17.67
CA ASN A 352 16.20 -16.56 17.82
C ASN A 352 16.98 -17.80 18.24
N GLU A 353 16.45 -18.57 19.18
CA GLU A 353 17.05 -19.83 19.61
C GLU A 353 17.20 -20.81 18.44
N ILE A 354 16.16 -20.91 17.60
CA ILE A 354 16.17 -21.76 16.41
C ILE A 354 17.23 -21.29 15.40
N TYR A 355 17.29 -20.00 15.10
CA TYR A 355 18.19 -19.46 14.06
C TYR A 355 19.64 -19.47 14.50
N LYS A 356 19.89 -19.25 15.80
CA LYS A 356 21.24 -19.17 16.37
C LYS A 356 21.78 -20.52 16.86
N ALA A 357 20.97 -21.58 16.90
CA ALA A 357 21.40 -22.93 17.28
C ALA A 357 22.59 -23.43 16.43
N ASP A 358 22.56 -23.16 15.13
CA ASP A 358 23.69 -23.38 14.22
C ASP A 358 23.78 -22.22 13.21
N LYS A 359 24.76 -21.34 13.45
CA LYS A 359 24.99 -20.14 12.64
C LYS A 359 25.27 -20.44 11.17
N THR A 360 25.79 -21.63 10.83
CA THR A 360 26.04 -22.02 9.43
C THR A 360 24.75 -22.27 8.65
N THR A 361 23.66 -22.58 9.34
CA THR A 361 22.33 -22.82 8.77
C THR A 361 21.33 -21.70 9.09
N TYR A 362 21.79 -20.58 9.67
CA TYR A 362 20.95 -19.46 10.12
C TYR A 362 19.91 -19.05 9.07
N TYR A 363 20.33 -18.78 7.83
CA TYR A 363 19.42 -18.34 6.77
C TYR A 363 18.54 -19.46 6.21
N LEU A 364 18.95 -20.73 6.33
CA LEU A 364 18.08 -21.87 6.02
C LEU A 364 16.93 -21.96 7.02
N LYS A 365 17.24 -21.82 8.32
CA LYS A 365 16.25 -21.83 9.41
C LYS A 365 15.35 -20.61 9.39
N LEU A 366 15.90 -19.43 9.11
CA LEU A 366 15.11 -18.23 8.89
C LEU A 366 14.08 -18.46 7.77
N TRP A 367 14.51 -19.02 6.64
CA TRP A 367 13.64 -19.23 5.50
C TRP A 367 12.63 -20.37 5.70
N GLU A 368 12.97 -21.39 6.50
CA GLU A 368 12.06 -22.46 6.91
C GLU A 368 10.88 -21.91 7.72
N HIS A 369 11.15 -21.03 8.68
CA HIS A 369 10.14 -20.49 9.60
C HIS A 369 9.48 -19.19 9.12
N LYS A 370 10.16 -18.43 8.26
CA LYS A 370 9.70 -17.16 7.68
C LYS A 370 9.33 -16.09 8.70
N LYS A 371 9.92 -16.07 9.90
CA LYS A 371 9.64 -15.06 10.94
C LYS A 371 10.84 -14.14 11.11
N ALA A 372 10.60 -12.83 11.08
CA ALA A 372 11.66 -11.84 11.25
C ALA A 372 11.11 -10.53 11.79
N ASP A 373 11.90 -9.80 12.57
CA ASP A 373 11.69 -8.40 12.89
C ASP A 373 12.57 -7.50 12.01
N CYS A 374 12.71 -6.22 12.37
CA CYS A 374 13.51 -5.26 11.61
C CYS A 374 14.99 -5.66 11.53
N ASP A 375 15.57 -6.21 12.61
CA ASP A 375 16.96 -6.64 12.67
C ASP A 375 17.21 -7.86 11.78
N VAL A 376 16.43 -8.91 11.97
CA VAL A 376 16.60 -10.20 11.27
C VAL A 376 16.32 -10.04 9.77
N ALA A 377 15.28 -9.28 9.39
CA ALA A 377 14.92 -9.09 7.99
C ALA A 377 15.96 -8.27 7.23
N ASN A 378 16.43 -7.15 7.79
CA ASN A 378 17.47 -6.34 7.17
C ASN A 378 18.83 -7.06 7.18
N ASN A 379 19.11 -7.90 8.18
CA ASN A 379 20.30 -8.74 8.17
C ASN A 379 20.27 -9.75 7.02
N PHE A 380 19.11 -10.36 6.75
CA PHE A 380 18.96 -11.25 5.61
C PHE A 380 19.07 -10.51 4.28
N ALA A 381 18.47 -9.31 4.17
CA ALA A 381 18.61 -8.46 2.99
C ALA A 381 20.07 -8.12 2.70
N ALA A 382 20.84 -7.77 3.73
CA ALA A 382 22.25 -7.48 3.59
C ALA A 382 23.05 -8.67 3.06
N GLU A 383 22.76 -9.89 3.52
CA GLU A 383 23.39 -11.10 2.99
C GLU A 383 23.07 -11.33 1.50
N LEU A 384 21.80 -11.18 1.11
CA LEU A 384 21.40 -11.31 -0.29
C LEU A 384 22.08 -10.25 -1.19
N LEU A 385 22.14 -9.00 -0.73
CA LEU A 385 22.85 -7.92 -1.43
C LEU A 385 24.36 -8.22 -1.54
N ARG A 386 24.96 -8.74 -0.47
CA ARG A 386 26.38 -9.10 -0.43
C ARG A 386 26.70 -10.20 -1.44
N GLN A 387 25.85 -11.22 -1.58
CA GLN A 387 26.01 -12.26 -2.61
C GLN A 387 25.83 -11.74 -4.04
N LEU A 388 25.07 -10.66 -4.24
CA LEU A 388 25.00 -9.93 -5.52
C LEU A 388 26.21 -9.00 -5.75
N GLY A 389 27.15 -8.93 -4.81
CA GLY A 389 28.32 -8.05 -4.87
C GLY A 389 27.99 -6.59 -4.60
N ILE A 390 26.84 -6.31 -3.96
CA ILE A 390 26.36 -4.99 -3.58
C ILE A 390 26.71 -4.76 -2.11
N THR A 391 27.31 -3.60 -1.80
CA THR A 391 27.67 -3.27 -0.41
C THR A 391 26.53 -2.56 0.29
N ALA A 392 26.22 -3.03 1.50
CA ALA A 392 25.25 -2.43 2.40
C ALA A 392 25.86 -2.28 3.81
N TYR A 393 25.47 -1.23 4.52
CA TYR A 393 25.72 -1.07 5.95
C TYR A 393 24.40 -1.14 6.70
N MET A 394 24.43 -1.73 7.89
CA MET A 394 23.30 -1.73 8.80
C MET A 394 23.25 -0.41 9.55
N VAL A 395 22.08 0.20 9.62
CA VAL A 395 21.83 1.43 10.35
C VAL A 395 20.83 1.14 11.46
N MET A 396 21.20 1.48 12.68
CA MET A 396 20.29 1.48 13.82
C MET A 396 19.85 2.91 14.10
N GLY A 397 18.55 3.14 14.04
CA GLY A 397 17.94 4.43 14.29
C GLY A 397 16.76 4.35 15.24
N ILE A 398 16.07 5.48 15.40
CA ILE A 398 14.82 5.58 16.17
C ILE A 398 13.74 6.09 15.23
N GLN A 399 12.62 5.37 15.12
CA GLN A 399 11.44 5.84 14.43
C GLN A 399 10.69 6.83 15.32
N SER A 400 10.46 8.05 14.85
CA SER A 400 9.79 9.07 15.66
C SER A 400 8.31 8.76 15.88
N ARG A 401 7.81 9.00 17.09
CA ARG A 401 6.37 9.09 17.37
C ARG A 401 5.87 10.52 17.19
N GLU A 402 4.77 10.70 16.49
CA GLU A 402 4.17 12.01 16.26
C GLU A 402 3.25 12.43 17.40
N GLU A 403 3.42 13.67 17.87
CA GLU A 403 2.51 14.37 18.78
C GLU A 403 2.05 15.67 18.11
N LYS A 404 0.98 16.31 18.63
CA LYS A 404 0.26 17.42 17.98
C LYS A 404 1.14 18.55 17.39
N ASN A 405 2.29 18.85 17.98
CA ASN A 405 3.19 19.92 17.55
C ASN A 405 4.68 19.52 17.50
N TYR A 406 5.01 18.28 17.86
CA TYR A 406 6.40 17.82 18.00
C TYR A 406 6.51 16.32 17.72
N SER A 407 7.74 15.83 17.58
CA SER A 407 8.04 14.41 17.43
C SER A 407 8.91 13.92 18.57
N ILE A 408 8.62 12.73 19.07
CA ILE A 408 9.33 12.08 20.19
C ILE A 408 10.25 11.00 19.63
N LEU A 409 11.51 11.00 20.05
CA LEU A 409 12.45 9.90 19.85
C LEU A 409 12.59 9.11 21.14
N GLN A 410 12.21 7.83 21.11
CA GLN A 410 12.14 6.96 22.28
C GLN A 410 12.79 5.61 21.93
N GLU A 411 13.61 5.06 22.82
CA GLU A 411 14.41 3.84 22.55
C GLU A 411 13.55 2.63 22.18
N SER A 412 12.35 2.52 22.75
CA SER A 412 11.37 1.45 22.43
C SER A 412 10.88 1.48 20.98
N HIS A 413 11.21 2.51 20.21
CA HIS A 413 10.96 2.64 18.77
C HIS A 413 12.26 2.53 17.96
N SER A 414 13.27 1.84 18.49
CA SER A 414 14.46 1.49 17.75
C SER A 414 14.09 0.71 16.48
N HIS A 415 14.76 1.02 15.38
CA HIS A 415 14.47 0.42 14.08
C HIS A 415 15.74 0.29 13.25
N ALA A 416 16.00 -0.93 12.77
CA ALA A 416 17.10 -1.21 11.87
C ALA A 416 16.69 -1.10 10.40
N TYR A 417 17.60 -0.59 9.58
CA TYR A 417 17.47 -0.57 8.13
C TYR A 417 18.84 -0.59 7.44
N LEU A 418 18.88 -0.73 6.12
CA LEU A 418 20.13 -0.73 5.35
C LEU A 418 20.37 0.59 4.64
N ILE A 419 21.64 0.98 4.51
CA ILE A 419 22.09 1.90 3.47
C ILE A 419 22.94 1.15 2.45
N VAL A 420 22.64 1.34 1.16
CA VAL A 420 23.23 0.60 0.06
C VAL A 420 24.00 1.54 -0.85
N TYR A 421 25.24 1.20 -1.18
CA TYR A 421 26.08 2.00 -2.08
C TYR A 421 25.74 1.72 -3.55
N LEU A 422 25.45 2.78 -4.29
CA LEU A 422 25.22 2.77 -5.73
C LEU A 422 26.50 3.21 -6.46
N PRO A 423 27.29 2.29 -7.03
CA PRO A 423 28.54 2.65 -7.71
C PRO A 423 28.31 3.54 -8.93
N GLU A 424 27.13 3.46 -9.57
CA GLU A 424 26.80 4.20 -10.78
C GLU A 424 26.59 5.70 -10.50
N SER A 425 25.91 6.05 -9.41
CA SER A 425 25.70 7.45 -9.00
C SER A 425 26.67 7.93 -7.93
N ARG A 426 27.48 7.03 -7.34
CA ARG A 426 28.35 7.29 -6.18
C ARG A 426 27.59 7.79 -4.96
N GLU A 427 26.39 7.25 -4.76
CA GLU A 427 25.48 7.64 -3.68
C GLU A 427 25.15 6.46 -2.77
N TRP A 428 24.69 6.78 -1.57
CA TRP A 428 24.12 5.80 -0.65
C TRP A 428 22.61 6.00 -0.61
N ILE A 429 21.85 4.91 -0.70
CA ILE A 429 20.38 4.93 -0.62
C ILE A 429 19.90 4.12 0.58
N LYS A 430 18.80 4.53 1.21
CA LYS A 430 18.11 3.75 2.23
C LYS A 430 17.31 2.60 1.59
N ILE A 431 17.37 1.42 2.19
CA ILE A 431 16.55 0.23 1.91
C ILE A 431 16.05 -0.33 3.24
N ASP A 432 14.80 -0.76 3.30
CA ASP A 432 14.19 -1.31 4.52
C ASP A 432 13.37 -2.55 4.20
N ALA A 433 13.92 -3.71 4.54
CA ALA A 433 13.35 -5.01 4.21
C ALA A 433 12.39 -5.55 5.29
N THR A 434 12.03 -4.73 6.29
CA THR A 434 11.15 -5.16 7.38
C THR A 434 9.77 -5.58 6.86
N PRO A 435 9.29 -6.81 7.18
CA PRO A 435 7.97 -7.27 6.78
C PRO A 435 6.84 -6.44 7.44
N PRO A 436 5.64 -6.38 6.85
CA PRO A 436 4.49 -5.74 7.49
C PRO A 436 4.01 -6.52 8.73
N GLU A 437 3.53 -5.80 9.76
CA GLU A 437 2.96 -6.41 10.97
C GLU A 437 1.65 -7.15 10.67
N ASN A 438 1.53 -8.42 11.09
CA ASN A 438 0.26 -9.18 11.07
C ASN A 438 -0.70 -8.68 12.18
N LYS A 439 -1.22 -7.46 12.06
CA LYS A 439 -2.38 -6.98 12.84
C LYS A 439 -3.66 -7.18 12.01
N PRO A 440 -4.84 -7.39 12.63
CA PRO A 440 -6.11 -7.21 11.92
C PRO A 440 -6.08 -5.80 11.30
N PRO A 441 -6.60 -5.61 10.07
CA PRO A 441 -6.35 -4.40 9.32
C PRO A 441 -6.98 -3.20 10.02
N THR A 442 -6.17 -2.46 10.78
CA THR A 442 -6.34 -1.01 10.82
C THR A 442 -5.96 -0.51 9.44
N ALA A 443 -6.73 0.44 8.92
CA ALA A 443 -6.94 0.68 7.49
C ALA A 443 -5.73 1.31 6.74
N SER A 444 -4.51 0.85 6.97
CA SER A 444 -3.30 1.38 6.36
C SER A 444 -2.21 0.35 6.12
N ASP A 445 -2.54 -0.83 5.58
CA ASP A 445 -1.63 -1.65 4.77
C ASP A 445 -2.43 -2.75 4.06
N THR A 446 -2.72 -2.58 2.76
CA THR A 446 -3.22 -3.68 1.91
C THR A 446 -2.05 -4.33 1.19
N PRO A 447 -1.80 -5.63 1.40
CA PRO A 447 -0.88 -6.40 0.56
C PRO A 447 -1.47 -6.54 -0.86
N ASP A 448 -0.60 -6.40 -1.85
CA ASP A 448 -0.89 -6.69 -3.26
C ASP A 448 -0.94 -8.22 -3.43
N LEU A 449 -2.13 -8.80 -3.32
CA LEU A 449 -2.35 -10.24 -3.47
C LEU A 449 -2.51 -10.59 -4.96
N THR A 450 -1.45 -11.09 -5.58
CA THR A 450 -1.57 -11.99 -6.73
C THR A 450 -0.85 -13.31 -6.49
N GLN A 451 -1.67 -14.35 -6.32
CA GLN A 451 -1.48 -15.70 -6.85
C GLN A 451 -0.13 -16.40 -6.58
N LYS A 452 0.06 -16.90 -5.34
CA LYS A 452 1.13 -17.88 -5.04
C LYS A 452 0.71 -19.11 -4.23
N ASP A 453 -0.59 -19.39 -4.12
CA ASP A 453 -1.10 -20.56 -3.36
C ASP A 453 -1.57 -21.74 -4.21
N PHE A 454 -1.41 -21.71 -5.53
CA PHE A 454 -1.79 -22.84 -6.38
C PHE A 454 -0.73 -23.07 -7.45
N ASP A 455 0.37 -23.74 -7.06
CA ASP A 455 1.02 -24.82 -7.81
C ASP A 455 2.48 -25.02 -7.39
N LYS A 456 2.78 -26.18 -6.76
CA LYS A 456 3.88 -27.10 -7.15
C LYS A 456 3.96 -28.37 -6.29
N ASN A 457 3.57 -29.47 -6.93
CA ASN A 457 4.18 -30.82 -6.97
C ASN A 457 4.95 -31.38 -5.76
N SER A 458 4.27 -32.34 -5.12
CA SER A 458 4.68 -33.75 -4.92
C SER A 458 6.13 -34.07 -4.56
N SER A 459 6.32 -34.29 -3.26
CA SER A 459 7.29 -35.17 -2.61
C SER A 459 6.67 -35.62 -1.25
N PRO A 460 7.11 -36.71 -0.60
CA PRO A 460 6.27 -37.74 0.05
C PRO A 460 5.40 -37.36 1.26
N ASN A 461 5.23 -36.07 1.58
CA ASN A 461 4.44 -35.56 2.70
C ASN A 461 3.01 -35.14 2.32
N THR A 462 2.60 -35.32 1.05
CA THR A 462 1.32 -34.86 0.50
C THR A 462 0.10 -35.64 1.03
N GLN A 463 0.27 -36.90 1.47
CA GLN A 463 -0.86 -37.73 1.91
C GLN A 463 -1.54 -37.22 3.19
N ARG A 464 -0.78 -36.66 4.15
CA ARG A 464 -1.35 -36.11 5.39
C ARG A 464 -2.17 -34.84 5.14
N SER A 465 -1.72 -33.96 4.24
CA SER A 465 -2.43 -32.71 3.93
C SER A 465 -3.71 -32.95 3.11
N THR A 466 -3.74 -33.95 2.23
CA THR A 466 -4.94 -34.34 1.48
C THR A 466 -6.00 -34.99 2.36
N GLU A 467 -5.59 -35.74 3.38
CA GLU A 467 -6.50 -36.44 4.27
C GLU A 467 -7.19 -35.50 5.26
N GLU A 468 -6.48 -34.51 5.77
CA GLU A 468 -7.05 -33.43 6.59
C GLU A 468 -8.04 -32.57 5.80
N ALA A 469 -7.71 -32.23 4.55
CA ALA A 469 -8.60 -31.51 3.65
C ALA A 469 -9.89 -32.31 3.35
N ALA A 470 -9.78 -33.61 3.08
CA ALA A 470 -10.93 -34.47 2.85
C ALA A 470 -11.80 -34.63 4.11
N LYS A 471 -11.19 -34.73 5.30
CA LYS A 471 -11.94 -34.77 6.57
C LYS A 471 -12.74 -33.49 6.79
N LYS A 472 -12.10 -32.33 6.63
CA LYS A 472 -12.77 -31.02 6.76
C LYS A 472 -13.92 -30.89 5.74
N PHE A 473 -13.67 -31.24 4.48
CA PHE A 473 -14.69 -31.23 3.44
C PHE A 473 -15.87 -32.14 3.79
N SER A 474 -15.60 -33.37 4.24
CA SER A 474 -16.65 -34.34 4.60
C SER A 474 -17.53 -33.86 5.75
N GLN A 475 -16.94 -33.15 6.73
CA GLN A 475 -17.66 -32.58 7.87
C GLN A 475 -18.55 -31.41 7.44
N GLU A 476 -18.02 -30.51 6.60
CA GLU A 476 -18.77 -29.33 6.09
C GLU A 476 -19.86 -29.70 5.08
N ALA A 477 -19.63 -30.73 4.26
CA ALA A 477 -20.57 -31.18 3.22
C ALA A 477 -21.54 -32.28 3.69
N HIS A 478 -21.39 -32.77 4.93
CA HIS A 478 -22.12 -33.92 5.47
C HIS A 478 -22.11 -35.15 4.53
N CYS A 479 -20.92 -35.52 4.07
CA CYS A 479 -20.72 -36.63 3.13
C CYS A 479 -19.71 -37.66 3.64
N SER A 480 -19.61 -38.79 2.94
CA SER A 480 -18.59 -39.79 3.27
C SER A 480 -17.19 -39.26 2.92
N LEU A 481 -16.16 -39.74 3.64
CA LEU A 481 -14.77 -39.35 3.38
C LEU A 481 -14.30 -39.78 1.98
N GLU A 482 -14.77 -40.92 1.49
CA GLU A 482 -14.45 -41.40 0.14
C GLU A 482 -15.06 -40.51 -0.94
N GLU A 483 -16.31 -40.10 -0.74
CA GLU A 483 -16.99 -39.17 -1.64
C GLU A 483 -16.32 -37.79 -1.64
N ALA A 484 -15.91 -37.29 -0.46
CA ALA A 484 -15.14 -36.06 -0.35
C ALA A 484 -13.81 -36.12 -1.13
N ARG A 485 -13.08 -37.25 -1.06
CA ARG A 485 -11.83 -37.44 -1.81
C ARG A 485 -12.05 -37.41 -3.32
N LYS A 486 -13.05 -38.15 -3.82
CA LYS A 486 -13.40 -38.18 -5.26
C LYS A 486 -13.75 -36.79 -5.78
N ILE A 487 -14.51 -36.03 -5.00
CA ILE A 487 -14.90 -34.67 -5.38
C ILE A 487 -13.68 -33.72 -5.37
N LEU A 488 -12.84 -33.76 -4.33
CA LEU A 488 -11.64 -32.92 -4.27
C LEU A 488 -10.65 -33.23 -5.40
N GLU A 489 -10.49 -34.49 -5.75
CA GLU A 489 -9.67 -34.92 -6.90
C GLU A 489 -10.26 -34.42 -8.21
N LEU A 490 -11.57 -34.57 -8.41
CA LEU A 490 -12.28 -34.01 -9.57
C LEU A 490 -12.08 -32.50 -9.67
N ILE A 491 -12.27 -31.76 -8.57
CA ILE A 491 -12.06 -30.30 -8.51
C ILE A 491 -10.64 -29.94 -8.95
N SER A 492 -9.65 -30.63 -8.38
CA SER A 492 -8.25 -30.36 -8.71
C SER A 492 -7.95 -30.62 -10.19
N ASN A 493 -8.51 -31.69 -10.74
CA ASN A 493 -8.32 -32.02 -12.15
C ASN A 493 -8.98 -30.97 -13.06
N LEU A 494 -10.22 -30.57 -12.75
CA LEU A 494 -10.96 -29.58 -13.52
C LEU A 494 -10.28 -28.21 -13.53
N ARG A 495 -9.73 -27.76 -12.39
CA ARG A 495 -9.02 -26.48 -12.29
C ARG A 495 -7.74 -26.42 -13.11
N ASN A 496 -7.13 -27.58 -13.37
CA ASN A 496 -5.90 -27.70 -14.14
C ASN A 496 -6.14 -27.98 -15.64
N LEU A 497 -7.40 -28.03 -16.09
CA LEU A 497 -7.71 -28.23 -17.51
C LEU A 497 -7.24 -27.04 -18.36
N GLN A 498 -6.52 -27.38 -19.42
CA GLN A 498 -6.01 -26.43 -20.40
C GLN A 498 -6.90 -26.43 -21.66
N ASN A 499 -7.02 -25.28 -22.31
CA ASN A 499 -7.58 -25.18 -23.65
C ASN A 499 -6.55 -25.66 -24.71
N ASN A 500 -6.96 -25.61 -25.99
CA ASN A 500 -6.10 -25.97 -27.12
C ASN A 500 -4.85 -25.09 -27.27
N GLU A 501 -4.79 -23.95 -26.57
CA GLU A 501 -3.66 -23.02 -26.57
C GLU A 501 -2.71 -23.26 -25.38
N GLY A 502 -2.97 -24.29 -24.56
CA GLY A 502 -2.19 -24.62 -23.37
C GLY A 502 -2.46 -23.71 -22.17
N VAL A 503 -3.51 -22.88 -22.22
CA VAL A 503 -3.89 -21.96 -21.15
C VAL A 503 -4.91 -22.62 -20.23
N THR A 504 -4.68 -22.52 -18.92
CA THR A 504 -5.63 -23.00 -17.90
C THR A 504 -6.91 -22.16 -17.95
N VAL A 505 -8.01 -22.75 -18.40
CA VAL A 505 -9.28 -22.03 -18.68
C VAL A 505 -9.90 -21.47 -17.40
N TYR A 506 -9.71 -22.17 -16.29
CA TYR A 506 -10.10 -21.70 -14.96
C TYR A 506 -9.42 -20.36 -14.60
N LYS A 507 -8.13 -20.23 -14.91
CA LYS A 507 -7.35 -19.01 -14.65
C LYS A 507 -7.83 -17.87 -15.54
N GLU A 508 -8.02 -18.13 -16.83
CA GLU A 508 -8.55 -17.14 -17.77
C GLU A 508 -9.92 -16.59 -17.32
N ALA A 509 -10.79 -17.48 -16.82
CA ALA A 509 -12.08 -17.09 -16.28
C ALA A 509 -11.95 -16.17 -15.06
N ILE A 510 -11.11 -16.55 -14.09
CA ILE A 510 -10.84 -15.71 -12.91
C ILE A 510 -10.29 -14.35 -13.33
N ASP A 511 -9.32 -14.31 -14.25
CA ASP A 511 -8.69 -13.08 -14.71
C ASP A 511 -9.68 -12.16 -15.42
N LEU A 512 -10.57 -12.71 -16.27
CA LEU A 512 -11.64 -11.95 -16.89
C LEU A 512 -12.57 -11.37 -15.83
N TRP A 513 -13.04 -12.18 -14.88
CA TRP A 513 -13.96 -11.70 -13.86
C TRP A 513 -13.35 -10.62 -12.99
N GLN A 514 -12.07 -10.78 -12.63
CA GLN A 514 -11.31 -9.74 -11.97
C GLN A 514 -11.20 -8.48 -12.84
N SER A 515 -11.09 -8.60 -14.17
CA SER A 515 -11.09 -7.42 -15.05
C SER A 515 -12.45 -6.74 -15.11
N LEU A 516 -13.55 -7.48 -15.31
CA LEU A 516 -14.92 -6.95 -15.35
C LEU A 516 -15.30 -6.24 -14.05
N THR A 517 -14.83 -6.74 -12.91
CA THR A 517 -15.10 -6.15 -11.59
C THR A 517 -14.16 -5.00 -11.25
N ARG A 518 -12.89 -5.04 -11.67
CA ARG A 518 -11.96 -3.89 -11.59
C ARG A 518 -12.46 -2.72 -12.43
N ASP A 519 -12.97 -2.99 -13.63
CA ASP A 519 -13.51 -1.98 -14.55
C ASP A 519 -14.81 -1.34 -14.03
N GLN A 520 -15.50 -1.97 -13.07
CA GLN A 520 -16.70 -1.44 -12.37
C GLN A 520 -16.39 -0.54 -11.16
N GLN A 521 -15.14 -0.48 -10.69
CA GLN A 521 -14.78 0.35 -9.55
C GLN A 521 -14.44 1.78 -9.99
N LYS A 522 -15.45 2.66 -10.14
CA LYS A 522 -15.19 4.09 -9.90
C LYS A 522 -15.06 4.28 -8.38
N ILE A 523 -13.84 4.16 -7.85
CA ILE A 523 -13.37 4.20 -6.43
C ILE A 523 -13.65 5.58 -5.76
N GLN A 524 -14.09 5.75 -4.48
CA GLN A 524 -14.20 7.02 -3.69
C GLN A 524 -13.03 7.19 -2.75
N LYS A 525 -12.73 8.46 -2.51
CA LYS A 525 -11.45 8.99 -2.06
C LYS A 525 -11.23 8.69 -0.57
N ARG A 526 -10.68 7.52 -0.22
CA ARG A 526 -9.94 7.37 1.06
C ARG A 526 -8.53 7.94 0.89
N ARG A 527 -8.21 8.96 1.68
CA ARG A 527 -6.89 9.63 1.66
C ARG A 527 -5.82 8.68 2.19
N HIS A 528 -5.01 8.12 1.30
CA HIS A 528 -3.68 7.62 1.65
C HIS A 528 -2.62 8.73 1.54
N GLY A 529 -1.55 8.56 2.32
CA GLY A 529 -0.43 9.48 2.41
C GLY A 529 0.32 9.76 1.09
N PRO A 530 1.31 10.65 1.12
CA PRO A 530 2.08 11.08 -0.05
C PRO A 530 2.79 9.97 -0.84
N VAL A 531 2.77 10.02 -2.18
CA VAL A 531 3.40 9.06 -3.13
C VAL A 531 4.29 9.75 -4.18
N PRO A 532 5.24 9.02 -4.84
CA PRO A 532 6.20 9.60 -5.80
C PRO A 532 5.55 10.36 -6.97
N LEU A 533 6.15 11.48 -7.42
CA LEU A 533 5.61 12.31 -8.53
C LEU A 533 5.65 11.60 -9.90
N LYS A 534 6.57 10.65 -10.10
CA LYS A 534 6.81 10.04 -11.42
C LYS A 534 5.57 9.22 -11.86
N GLY A 535 4.92 9.65 -12.94
CA GLY A 535 3.71 9.02 -13.49
C GLY A 535 2.36 9.61 -13.05
N HIS A 536 2.35 10.75 -12.33
CA HIS A 536 1.14 11.33 -11.74
C HIS A 536 1.02 12.83 -12.10
N SER A 537 -0.18 13.31 -12.47
CA SER A 537 -0.36 14.64 -13.07
C SER A 537 -0.67 15.78 -12.09
N HIS A 538 -0.96 15.52 -10.80
CA HIS A 538 -1.27 16.58 -9.82
C HIS A 538 -0.48 16.46 -8.53
N LEU A 539 0.14 17.58 -8.16
CA LEU A 539 0.95 17.78 -6.98
C LEU A 539 0.05 18.11 -5.78
N HIS A 540 0.16 17.34 -4.68
CA HIS A 540 -0.74 17.49 -3.54
C HIS A 540 -0.03 17.98 -2.26
N TYR A 541 1.29 17.82 -2.20
CA TYR A 541 2.15 18.32 -1.13
C TYR A 541 3.24 19.21 -1.74
N PRO A 542 2.89 20.43 -2.20
CA PRO A 542 3.81 21.29 -2.95
C PRO A 542 5.05 21.70 -2.14
N ALA A 543 4.91 21.88 -0.82
CA ALA A 543 6.05 22.12 0.08
C ALA A 543 7.05 20.95 0.07
N ARG A 544 6.58 19.71 -0.03
CA ARG A 544 7.45 18.52 -0.11
C ARG A 544 8.09 18.34 -1.49
N LEU A 545 7.44 18.76 -2.59
CA LEU A 545 8.06 18.75 -3.93
C LEU A 545 9.21 19.73 -4.01
N PHE A 546 9.00 20.92 -3.45
CA PHE A 546 10.02 21.95 -3.36
C PHE A 546 11.26 21.42 -2.62
N LEU A 547 11.07 20.84 -1.43
CA LEU A 547 12.11 20.17 -0.65
C LEU A 547 12.81 19.05 -1.46
N ALA A 548 12.05 18.09 -1.97
CA ALA A 548 12.63 16.94 -2.67
C ALA A 548 13.35 17.27 -3.99
N ARG A 549 12.97 18.35 -4.69
CA ARG A 549 13.72 18.88 -5.85
C ARG A 549 15.00 19.60 -5.42
N LEU A 550 14.98 20.34 -4.32
CA LEU A 550 16.20 20.94 -3.75
C LEU A 550 17.19 19.88 -3.26
N PHE A 551 16.69 18.71 -2.87
CA PHE A 551 17.47 17.63 -2.27
C PHE A 551 17.89 16.53 -3.24
N GLY A 552 17.77 16.76 -4.54
CA GLY A 552 18.23 15.81 -5.56
C GLY A 552 17.49 14.46 -5.54
N ASN A 553 16.34 14.37 -4.86
CA ASN A 553 15.58 13.13 -4.78
C ASN A 553 14.86 12.91 -6.12
N PRO A 554 15.24 11.90 -6.93
CA PRO A 554 14.71 11.74 -8.28
C PRO A 554 13.23 11.31 -8.28
N HIS A 555 12.70 10.85 -7.13
CA HIS A 555 11.32 10.37 -6.98
C HIS A 555 10.60 10.95 -5.73
N PRO A 556 10.36 12.28 -5.67
CA PRO A 556 9.71 12.94 -4.54
C PRO A 556 8.33 12.35 -4.20
N ARG A 557 8.10 11.89 -2.97
CA ARG A 557 6.76 11.44 -2.50
C ARG A 557 5.84 12.62 -2.16
N VAL A 558 5.30 13.27 -3.18
CA VAL A 558 4.71 14.62 -3.08
C VAL A 558 3.39 14.76 -3.84
N ALA A 559 3.04 13.76 -4.63
CA ALA A 559 1.69 13.59 -5.14
C ALA A 559 0.82 12.92 -4.06
N LYS A 560 -0.50 13.09 -4.10
CA LYS A 560 -1.38 12.05 -3.54
C LYS A 560 -1.51 10.97 -4.60
N LYS A 561 -1.59 9.70 -4.18
CA LYS A 561 -2.14 8.66 -5.06
C LYS A 561 -3.51 9.18 -5.47
N ARG A 562 -3.89 9.06 -6.75
CA ARG A 562 -5.23 9.48 -7.22
C ARG A 562 -6.27 8.78 -6.36
N ASN A 563 -6.70 9.49 -5.34
CA ASN A 563 -8.01 9.50 -4.74
C ASN A 563 -8.96 9.38 -5.95
N HIS A 564 -9.46 8.21 -6.26
CA HIS A 564 -10.58 8.16 -7.18
C HIS A 564 -11.83 8.59 -6.38
N GLN A 565 -12.84 9.19 -7.03
CA GLN A 565 -14.22 9.41 -6.54
C GLN A 565 -15.20 8.25 -6.93
N ILE A 566 -15.86 7.55 -5.98
CA ILE A 566 -17.09 6.77 -6.15
C ILE A 566 -18.10 7.89 -6.01
N GLU A 567 -18.31 8.63 -7.08
CA GLU A 567 -19.71 8.87 -7.37
C GLU A 567 -20.29 7.52 -7.72
N THR A 568 -21.38 7.16 -7.05
CA THR A 568 -22.15 5.96 -7.36
C THR A 568 -22.74 6.18 -8.74
N THR A 569 -21.98 5.84 -9.79
CA THR A 569 -22.62 5.52 -11.06
C THR A 569 -23.42 4.26 -10.83
N ALA A 570 -24.69 4.26 -11.26
CA ALA A 570 -25.46 3.05 -11.39
C ALA A 570 -24.54 1.99 -12.02
N PRO A 571 -24.38 0.82 -11.38
CA PRO A 571 -23.42 -0.14 -11.86
C PRO A 571 -23.81 -0.55 -13.29
N LEU A 572 -22.86 -0.58 -14.23
CA LEU A 572 -23.02 -1.30 -15.49
C LEU A 572 -23.46 -2.76 -15.21
N PHE A 573 -23.09 -3.26 -14.03
CA PHE A 573 -23.40 -4.57 -13.51
C PHE A 573 -24.24 -4.46 -12.23
N SER A 574 -25.53 -4.34 -12.43
CA SER A 574 -26.60 -4.53 -11.45
C SER A 574 -26.61 -5.93 -10.77
N GLY A 575 -25.68 -6.80 -11.13
CA GLY A 575 -25.56 -8.19 -10.73
C GLY A 575 -25.87 -9.14 -11.88
N LEU A 576 -25.19 -10.29 -11.90
CA LEU A 576 -25.38 -11.33 -12.91
C LEU A 576 -25.99 -12.57 -12.30
N ASP A 577 -27.04 -13.07 -12.93
CA ASP A 577 -27.58 -14.39 -12.67
C ASP A 577 -27.13 -15.32 -13.79
N VAL A 578 -26.42 -16.38 -13.43
CA VAL A 578 -26.02 -17.44 -14.35
C VAL A 578 -26.88 -18.64 -14.08
N ILE A 579 -27.65 -19.04 -15.09
CA ILE A 579 -28.52 -20.20 -15.03
C ILE A 579 -27.95 -21.27 -15.93
N LEU A 580 -27.57 -22.40 -15.33
CA LEU A 580 -27.18 -23.59 -16.07
C LEU A 580 -28.40 -24.50 -16.19
N LEU A 581 -28.79 -24.83 -17.43
CA LEU A 581 -29.81 -25.82 -17.72
C LEU A 581 -29.13 -27.09 -18.24
N LEU A 582 -29.17 -28.14 -17.42
CA LEU A 582 -28.51 -29.41 -17.68
C LEU A 582 -29.53 -30.44 -18.18
N ASP A 583 -29.16 -31.16 -19.23
CA ASP A 583 -29.94 -32.25 -19.79
C ASP A 583 -29.54 -33.56 -19.11
N LEU A 584 -30.51 -34.28 -18.55
CA LEU A 584 -30.35 -35.66 -18.08
C LEU A 584 -31.40 -36.56 -18.73
N SER A 585 -31.74 -36.31 -20.00
CA SER A 585 -32.53 -37.22 -20.82
C SER A 585 -31.75 -38.50 -21.16
N GLU A 586 -32.46 -39.53 -21.62
CA GLU A 586 -31.88 -40.85 -21.88
C GLU A 586 -30.65 -40.84 -22.80
N SER A 587 -30.60 -39.93 -23.78
CA SER A 587 -29.50 -39.78 -24.73
C SER A 587 -28.16 -39.41 -24.07
N MET A 588 -28.21 -38.76 -22.90
CA MET A 588 -27.03 -38.38 -22.11
C MET A 588 -26.31 -39.57 -21.46
N ASN A 589 -26.85 -40.79 -21.56
CA ASN A 589 -26.17 -42.03 -21.18
C ASN A 589 -25.06 -42.45 -22.17
N PHE A 590 -24.96 -41.79 -23.32
CA PHE A 590 -23.93 -42.11 -24.30
C PHE A 590 -22.52 -41.91 -23.70
N VAL A 591 -21.63 -42.86 -24.00
CA VAL A 591 -20.22 -42.82 -23.61
C VAL A 591 -19.41 -42.44 -24.84
N ASP A 592 -18.61 -41.40 -24.72
CA ASP A 592 -17.75 -40.97 -25.82
C ASP A 592 -16.58 -41.93 -26.02
N PRO A 593 -16.38 -42.48 -27.24
CA PRO A 593 -15.27 -43.38 -27.52
C PRO A 593 -13.88 -42.73 -27.40
N SER A 594 -13.77 -41.40 -27.44
CA SER A 594 -12.49 -40.69 -27.45
C SER A 594 -11.99 -40.27 -26.06
N THR A 595 -12.90 -40.07 -25.11
CA THR A 595 -12.59 -39.71 -23.71
C THR A 595 -12.88 -40.82 -22.71
N ASP A 596 -13.58 -41.89 -23.11
CA ASP A 596 -14.07 -42.96 -22.22
C ASP A 596 -14.90 -42.41 -21.04
N GLN A 597 -15.57 -41.28 -21.28
CA GLN A 597 -16.41 -40.60 -20.30
C GLN A 597 -17.82 -40.48 -20.86
N SER A 598 -18.81 -40.55 -19.98
CA SER A 598 -20.20 -40.32 -20.36
C SER A 598 -20.47 -38.85 -20.64
N LEU A 599 -21.42 -38.55 -21.54
CA LEU A 599 -21.82 -37.16 -21.84
C LEU A 599 -22.28 -36.43 -20.57
N LYS A 600 -22.98 -37.13 -19.67
CA LYS A 600 -23.38 -36.58 -18.37
C LYS A 600 -22.20 -36.17 -17.49
N GLU A 601 -21.11 -36.94 -17.48
CA GLU A 601 -19.92 -36.65 -16.66
C GLU A 601 -19.19 -35.43 -17.20
N LEU A 602 -19.06 -35.33 -18.52
CA LEU A 602 -18.49 -34.16 -19.18
C LEU A 602 -19.35 -32.91 -18.96
N GLN A 603 -20.68 -33.01 -19.08
CA GLN A 603 -21.60 -31.92 -18.76
C GLN A 603 -21.50 -31.51 -17.29
N CYS A 604 -21.42 -32.47 -16.37
CA CYS A 604 -21.22 -32.21 -14.94
C CYS A 604 -19.90 -31.48 -14.69
N ALA A 605 -18.82 -31.91 -15.34
CA ALA A 605 -17.52 -31.24 -15.31
C ALA A 605 -17.59 -29.80 -15.82
N SER A 606 -18.28 -29.54 -16.94
CA SER A 606 -18.50 -28.19 -17.45
C SER A 606 -19.28 -27.33 -16.46
N ALA A 607 -20.40 -27.85 -15.95
CA ALA A 607 -21.24 -27.13 -15.00
C ALA A 607 -20.48 -26.80 -13.72
N PHE A 608 -19.66 -27.74 -13.24
CA PHE A 608 -18.80 -27.54 -12.09
C PHE A 608 -17.73 -26.48 -12.36
N LEU A 609 -16.99 -26.58 -13.46
CA LEU A 609 -15.92 -25.64 -13.79
C LEU A 609 -16.45 -24.21 -13.96
N ILE A 610 -17.59 -24.05 -14.64
CA ILE A 610 -18.25 -22.75 -14.80
C ILE A 610 -18.66 -22.17 -13.45
N THR A 611 -19.36 -22.95 -12.63
CA THR A 611 -19.85 -22.51 -11.32
C THR A 611 -18.67 -22.18 -10.40
N ASP A 612 -17.67 -23.05 -10.32
CA ASP A 612 -16.50 -22.86 -9.47
C ASP A 612 -15.67 -21.63 -9.89
N ALA A 613 -15.45 -21.42 -11.19
CA ALA A 613 -14.73 -20.24 -11.68
C ALA A 613 -15.49 -18.95 -11.40
N MET A 614 -16.79 -18.93 -11.69
CA MET A 614 -17.64 -17.74 -11.49
C MET A 614 -17.79 -17.40 -10.01
N MET A 615 -18.02 -18.40 -9.17
CA MET A 615 -18.22 -18.18 -7.73
C MET A 615 -16.92 -17.87 -7.00
N SER A 616 -15.81 -18.50 -7.38
CA SER A 616 -14.48 -18.15 -6.84
C SER A 616 -14.11 -16.72 -7.20
N ALA A 617 -14.38 -16.30 -8.44
CA ALA A 617 -14.18 -14.91 -8.82
C ALA A 617 -15.12 -13.95 -8.07
N ALA A 618 -16.38 -14.33 -7.86
CA ALA A 618 -17.34 -13.55 -7.07
C ALA A 618 -16.89 -13.41 -5.61
N GLU A 619 -16.32 -14.45 -5.00
CA GLU A 619 -15.81 -14.44 -3.63
C GLU A 619 -14.55 -13.58 -3.50
N ILE A 620 -13.61 -13.69 -4.45
CA ILE A 620 -12.45 -12.79 -4.55
C ILE A 620 -12.92 -11.33 -4.65
N THR A 621 -13.97 -11.10 -5.42
CA THR A 621 -14.57 -9.76 -5.58
C THR A 621 -15.27 -9.29 -4.30
N LYS A 622 -16.05 -10.13 -3.63
CA LYS A 622 -16.72 -9.82 -2.34
C LYS A 622 -15.74 -9.39 -1.26
N ARG A 623 -14.54 -9.99 -1.22
CA ARG A 623 -13.46 -9.62 -0.30
C ARG A 623 -12.84 -8.25 -0.60
N SER A 624 -12.91 -7.82 -1.87
CA SER A 624 -12.39 -6.53 -2.33
C SER A 624 -13.40 -5.36 -2.23
N LEU A 625 -14.68 -5.64 -1.95
CA LEU A 625 -15.75 -4.63 -1.88
C LEU A 625 -16.10 -4.23 -0.43
N PRO A 626 -16.44 -2.95 -0.17
CA PRO A 626 -16.95 -2.49 1.14
C PRO A 626 -18.24 -3.22 1.56
N ASN A 627 -18.49 -3.37 2.86
CA ASN A 627 -19.64 -4.08 3.43
C ASN A 627 -20.99 -3.70 2.81
N ASP A 628 -21.17 -2.43 2.47
CA ASP A 628 -22.44 -1.85 2.04
C ASP A 628 -22.77 -2.14 0.56
N GLN A 629 -21.81 -2.67 -0.20
CA GLN A 629 -21.95 -3.07 -1.62
C GLN A 629 -21.81 -4.59 -1.85
N LYS A 630 -21.65 -5.38 -0.77
CA LYS A 630 -21.52 -6.84 -0.82
C LYS A 630 -22.72 -7.57 -1.44
N THR A 631 -23.85 -6.87 -1.61
CA THR A 631 -25.15 -7.43 -1.98
C THR A 631 -25.41 -7.53 -3.49
N LYS A 632 -24.50 -7.08 -4.36
CA LYS A 632 -24.66 -7.18 -5.84
C LYS A 632 -23.71 -8.21 -6.50
N ALA A 633 -23.62 -9.41 -5.93
CA ALA A 633 -22.75 -10.50 -6.42
C ALA A 633 -23.35 -11.31 -7.58
N VAL A 634 -22.52 -12.13 -8.23
CA VAL A 634 -22.94 -13.24 -9.11
C VAL A 634 -23.78 -14.22 -8.32
N ARG A 635 -24.91 -14.66 -8.88
CA ARG A 635 -25.66 -15.81 -8.37
C ARG A 635 -25.67 -16.89 -9.44
N THR A 636 -25.52 -18.13 -9.00
CA THR A 636 -25.66 -19.28 -9.90
C THR A 636 -26.89 -20.08 -9.50
N THR A 637 -27.70 -20.41 -10.49
CA THR A 637 -28.82 -21.34 -10.38
C THR A 637 -28.54 -22.51 -11.30
N ILE A 638 -28.75 -23.71 -10.81
CA ILE A 638 -28.53 -24.92 -11.62
C ILE A 638 -29.83 -25.68 -11.66
N LEU A 639 -30.34 -25.81 -12.88
CA LEU A 639 -31.55 -26.53 -13.22
C LEU A 639 -31.15 -27.79 -13.95
N THR A 640 -31.81 -28.90 -13.62
CA THR A 640 -31.67 -30.13 -14.39
C THR A 640 -33.04 -30.63 -14.78
N ILE A 641 -33.13 -31.21 -15.97
CA ILE A 641 -34.32 -31.89 -16.42
C ILE A 641 -34.10 -33.38 -16.25
N HIS A 642 -34.89 -34.00 -15.38
CA HIS A 642 -34.77 -35.41 -15.05
C HIS A 642 -36.17 -36.02 -15.00
N ASP A 643 -36.38 -37.13 -15.72
CA ASP A 643 -37.65 -37.86 -15.72
C ASP A 643 -38.87 -36.99 -16.09
N ASN A 644 -38.72 -36.19 -17.16
CA ASN A 644 -39.72 -35.19 -17.60
C ASN A 644 -40.11 -34.13 -16.55
N THR A 645 -39.36 -34.02 -15.46
CA THR A 645 -39.57 -33.02 -14.41
C THR A 645 -38.37 -32.08 -14.32
N LEU A 646 -38.63 -30.85 -13.89
CA LEU A 646 -37.58 -29.90 -13.57
C LEU A 646 -37.16 -30.08 -12.12
N LYS A 647 -35.85 -30.20 -11.88
CA LYS A 647 -35.26 -30.17 -10.55
C LYS A 647 -34.30 -28.99 -10.43
N ILE A 648 -34.43 -28.23 -9.36
CA ILE A 648 -33.50 -27.15 -9.01
C ILE A 648 -32.41 -27.77 -8.14
N LEU A 649 -31.21 -27.96 -8.70
CA LEU A 649 -30.06 -28.52 -7.99
C LEU A 649 -29.41 -27.50 -7.07
N LEU A 650 -29.37 -26.24 -7.52
CA LEU A 650 -28.87 -25.12 -6.75
C LEU A 650 -29.85 -23.96 -6.92
N GLN A 651 -30.45 -23.54 -5.80
CA GLN A 651 -31.25 -22.32 -5.74
C GLN A 651 -30.35 -21.10 -6.01
N PRO A 652 -30.89 -19.96 -6.47
CA PRO A 652 -30.11 -18.75 -6.73
C PRO A 652 -29.27 -18.37 -5.50
N SER A 653 -27.98 -18.69 -5.52
CA SER A 653 -27.09 -18.52 -4.38
C SER A 653 -25.81 -17.83 -4.79
N SER A 654 -25.26 -17.06 -3.86
CA SER A 654 -23.95 -16.42 -3.96
C SER A 654 -22.87 -17.13 -3.14
N ASP A 655 -23.24 -18.23 -2.47
CA ASP A 655 -22.34 -19.06 -1.68
C ASP A 655 -21.81 -20.20 -2.53
N TRP A 656 -20.56 -20.61 -2.31
CA TRP A 656 -19.95 -21.77 -2.96
C TRP A 656 -19.12 -22.57 -1.96
N ASN A 657 -19.81 -23.27 -1.07
CA ASN A 657 -19.22 -24.09 -0.02
C ASN A 657 -19.23 -25.59 -0.38
N PRO A 658 -18.57 -26.46 0.42
CA PRO A 658 -18.58 -27.91 0.19
C PRO A 658 -19.97 -28.53 0.06
N ALA A 659 -20.98 -28.02 0.78
CA ALA A 659 -22.35 -28.51 0.70
C ALA A 659 -23.02 -28.23 -0.66
N GLN A 660 -22.70 -27.10 -1.29
CA GLN A 660 -23.22 -26.78 -2.63
C GLN A 660 -22.45 -27.50 -3.74
N GLN A 661 -21.14 -27.66 -3.56
CA GLN A 661 -20.30 -28.44 -4.47
C GLN A 661 -20.77 -29.89 -4.55
N ILE A 662 -21.11 -30.50 -3.41
CA ILE A 662 -21.65 -31.86 -3.41
C ILE A 662 -23.09 -31.94 -3.93
N ALA A 663 -23.93 -30.92 -3.66
CA ALA A 663 -25.30 -30.88 -4.18
C ALA A 663 -25.32 -30.84 -5.72
N LEU A 664 -24.46 -30.03 -6.33
CA LEU A 664 -24.26 -30.02 -7.78
C LEU A 664 -23.76 -31.38 -8.27
N TYR A 665 -22.70 -31.90 -7.68
CA TYR A 665 -22.10 -33.16 -8.11
C TYR A 665 -23.10 -34.32 -8.07
N ARG A 666 -23.82 -34.50 -6.95
CA ARG A 666 -24.85 -35.54 -6.81
C ARG A 666 -26.03 -35.32 -7.75
N GLY A 667 -26.44 -34.07 -7.94
CA GLY A 667 -27.58 -33.71 -8.78
C GLY A 667 -27.33 -33.93 -10.27
N ALA A 668 -26.17 -33.50 -10.76
CA ALA A 668 -25.77 -33.63 -12.16
C ALA A 668 -25.30 -35.05 -12.52
N ASN A 669 -24.98 -35.88 -11.53
CA ASN A 669 -24.58 -37.28 -11.73
C ASN A 669 -25.73 -38.29 -11.52
N GLN A 670 -26.99 -37.83 -11.44
CA GLN A 670 -28.16 -38.72 -11.45
C GLN A 670 -28.24 -39.49 -12.76
N SER A 671 -28.77 -40.71 -12.73
CA SER A 671 -28.94 -41.53 -13.93
C SER A 671 -29.88 -40.84 -14.93
N PRO A 672 -29.43 -40.54 -16.15
CA PRO A 672 -30.25 -39.93 -17.18
C PRO A 672 -31.46 -40.79 -17.53
N ASN A 673 -32.64 -40.19 -17.62
CA ASN A 673 -33.91 -40.85 -17.90
C ASN A 673 -34.96 -39.85 -18.43
N GLY A 674 -35.85 -40.33 -19.29
CA GLY A 674 -36.97 -39.56 -19.83
C GLY A 674 -36.62 -38.76 -21.08
N ARG A 675 -37.58 -37.94 -21.52
CA ARG A 675 -37.41 -37.07 -22.71
C ARG A 675 -36.72 -35.76 -22.30
N THR A 676 -36.55 -34.87 -23.28
CA THR A 676 -35.90 -33.56 -23.12
C THR A 676 -36.91 -32.40 -23.15
N PRO A 677 -37.81 -32.22 -22.17
CA PRO A 677 -38.76 -31.10 -22.14
C PRO A 677 -38.10 -29.78 -21.73
N LEU A 678 -37.18 -29.25 -22.54
CA LEU A 678 -36.48 -27.97 -22.27
C LEU A 678 -37.44 -26.81 -21.96
N TYR A 679 -38.66 -26.84 -22.52
CA TYR A 679 -39.70 -25.85 -22.23
C TYR A 679 -39.97 -25.68 -20.72
N LEU A 680 -39.88 -26.74 -19.91
CA LEU A 680 -40.07 -26.66 -18.46
C LEU A 680 -38.98 -25.82 -17.80
N GLY A 681 -37.73 -26.01 -18.22
CA GLY A 681 -36.59 -25.20 -17.76
C GLY A 681 -36.77 -23.73 -18.12
N PHE A 682 -37.13 -23.42 -19.36
CA PHE A 682 -37.36 -22.03 -19.79
C PHE A 682 -38.60 -21.39 -19.15
N GLN A 683 -39.64 -22.18 -18.83
CA GLN A 683 -40.80 -21.70 -18.07
C GLN A 683 -40.40 -21.29 -16.65
N GLU A 684 -39.61 -22.12 -15.97
CA GLU A 684 -39.11 -21.80 -14.63
C GLU A 684 -38.17 -20.60 -14.65
N ILE A 685 -37.26 -20.52 -15.62
CA ILE A 685 -36.39 -19.36 -15.84
C ILE A 685 -37.23 -18.09 -15.98
N ASN A 686 -38.31 -18.13 -16.76
CA ASN A 686 -39.23 -17.01 -16.91
C ASN A 686 -39.91 -16.62 -15.57
N GLN A 687 -40.26 -17.59 -14.72
CA GLN A 687 -40.81 -17.32 -13.39
C GLN A 687 -39.75 -16.70 -12.46
N MET A 688 -38.54 -17.26 -12.42
CA MET A 688 -37.42 -16.77 -11.63
C MET A 688 -37.03 -15.34 -12.00
N ILE A 689 -37.07 -15.00 -13.29
CA ILE A 689 -36.76 -13.65 -13.77
C ILE A 689 -37.86 -12.65 -13.37
N LYS A 690 -39.13 -13.04 -13.45
CA LYS A 690 -40.25 -12.18 -12.97
C LYS A 690 -40.16 -11.87 -11.48
N GLN A 691 -39.56 -12.77 -10.70
CA GLN A 691 -39.31 -12.60 -9.27
C GLN A 691 -37.98 -11.92 -8.97
N SER A 692 -37.08 -11.79 -9.97
CA SER A 692 -35.76 -11.20 -9.80
C SER A 692 -35.80 -9.68 -9.99
N PRO A 693 -34.88 -8.92 -9.36
CA PRO A 693 -34.79 -7.47 -9.54
C PRO A 693 -34.55 -7.13 -11.03
N PRO A 694 -35.30 -6.18 -11.62
CA PRO A 694 -35.26 -5.88 -13.06
C PRO A 694 -33.92 -5.33 -13.54
N GLU A 695 -33.07 -4.91 -12.61
CA GLU A 695 -31.78 -4.36 -12.95
C GLU A 695 -30.81 -5.45 -13.42
N ARG A 696 -30.90 -6.71 -12.94
CA ARG A 696 -29.86 -7.77 -13.10
C ARG A 696 -29.78 -8.33 -14.52
N THR A 697 -28.56 -8.55 -15.00
CA THR A 697 -28.33 -9.29 -16.26
C THR A 697 -28.44 -10.79 -16.02
N CYS A 698 -29.05 -11.51 -16.94
CA CYS A 698 -29.23 -12.96 -16.85
C CYS A 698 -28.56 -13.65 -18.05
N LEU A 699 -27.70 -14.62 -17.76
CA LEU A 699 -27.05 -15.50 -18.72
C LEU A 699 -27.55 -16.93 -18.51
N VAL A 700 -28.16 -17.51 -19.55
CA VAL A 700 -28.62 -18.89 -19.55
C VAL A 700 -27.70 -19.71 -20.45
N LEU A 701 -27.08 -20.74 -19.90
CA LEU A 701 -26.32 -21.73 -20.65
C LEU A 701 -27.09 -23.05 -20.64
N CYS A 702 -27.57 -23.46 -21.81
CA CYS A 702 -28.33 -24.68 -21.99
C CYS A 702 -27.45 -25.74 -22.63
N PHE A 703 -27.36 -26.90 -21.99
CA PHE A 703 -26.69 -28.08 -22.52
C PHE A 703 -27.75 -29.06 -22.98
N THR A 704 -27.59 -29.61 -24.18
CA THR A 704 -28.44 -30.70 -24.68
C THR A 704 -27.73 -31.44 -25.80
N ASP A 705 -27.99 -32.73 -25.95
CA ASP A 705 -27.46 -33.57 -27.02
C ASP A 705 -28.47 -33.79 -28.17
N GLY A 706 -29.67 -33.20 -28.06
CA GLY A 706 -30.77 -33.46 -28.99
C GLY A 706 -31.82 -32.34 -29.10
N ALA A 707 -32.88 -32.63 -29.84
CA ALA A 707 -34.00 -31.70 -30.02
C ALA A 707 -34.94 -31.73 -28.80
N PRO A 708 -35.43 -30.59 -28.32
CA PRO A 708 -36.40 -30.57 -27.24
C PRO A 708 -37.72 -31.25 -27.61
N SER A 709 -38.32 -31.90 -26.62
CA SER A 709 -39.74 -32.21 -26.65
C SER A 709 -40.50 -30.89 -26.68
N TYR A 710 -41.33 -30.69 -27.71
CA TYR A 710 -42.03 -29.42 -28.01
C TYR A 710 -41.12 -28.30 -28.52
N PHE A 711 -40.46 -28.54 -29.65
CA PHE A 711 -39.54 -27.62 -30.30
C PHE A 711 -40.11 -26.21 -30.52
N GLN A 712 -41.27 -26.08 -31.18
CA GLN A 712 -41.88 -24.77 -31.46
C GLN A 712 -42.21 -23.98 -30.19
N HIS A 713 -42.75 -24.66 -29.17
CA HIS A 713 -43.07 -24.03 -27.89
C HIS A 713 -41.80 -23.57 -27.16
N THR A 714 -40.75 -24.39 -27.16
CA THR A 714 -39.44 -24.05 -26.59
C THR A 714 -38.83 -22.85 -27.31
N GLN A 715 -38.89 -22.82 -28.64
CA GLN A 715 -38.38 -21.72 -29.47
C GLN A 715 -39.10 -20.40 -29.16
N GLN A 716 -40.43 -20.43 -29.00
CA GLN A 716 -41.22 -19.25 -28.61
C GLN A 716 -40.81 -18.72 -27.22
N LEU A 717 -40.59 -19.61 -26.25
CA LEU A 717 -40.13 -19.21 -24.91
C LEU A 717 -38.74 -18.58 -24.96
N ILE A 718 -37.81 -19.15 -25.72
CA ILE A 718 -36.46 -18.59 -25.92
C ILE A 718 -36.56 -17.21 -26.58
N ALA A 719 -37.37 -17.05 -27.62
CA ALA A 719 -37.56 -15.77 -28.31
C ALA A 719 -38.10 -14.69 -27.35
N ASN A 720 -39.08 -15.05 -26.50
CA ASN A 720 -39.64 -14.15 -25.50
C ASN A 720 -38.59 -13.71 -24.47
N LEU A 721 -37.76 -14.65 -24.00
CA LEU A 721 -36.69 -14.33 -23.04
C LEU A 721 -35.60 -13.46 -23.67
N LYS A 722 -35.20 -13.74 -24.92
CA LYS A 722 -34.26 -12.89 -25.65
C LYS A 722 -34.80 -11.48 -25.86
N ALA A 723 -36.09 -11.34 -26.21
CA ALA A 723 -36.76 -10.04 -26.33
C ALA A 723 -36.79 -9.26 -25.00
N ALA A 724 -36.75 -9.97 -23.86
CA ALA A 724 -36.62 -9.38 -22.53
C ALA A 724 -35.16 -9.02 -22.14
N GLY A 725 -34.20 -9.16 -23.05
CA GLY A 725 -32.79 -8.80 -22.82
C GLY A 725 -31.94 -9.89 -22.17
N ILE A 726 -32.42 -11.14 -22.14
CA ILE A 726 -31.70 -12.27 -21.53
C ILE A 726 -30.78 -12.91 -22.56
N ILE A 727 -29.53 -13.16 -22.15
CA ILE A 727 -28.53 -13.80 -23.00
C ILE A 727 -28.69 -15.31 -22.85
N ILE A 728 -29.04 -16.00 -23.94
CA ILE A 728 -29.24 -17.45 -23.95
C ILE A 728 -28.31 -18.09 -24.97
N PHE A 729 -27.46 -19.00 -24.51
CA PHE A 729 -26.58 -19.80 -25.36
C PHE A 729 -26.89 -21.31 -25.22
N GLY A 730 -26.99 -21.98 -26.36
CA GLY A 730 -27.17 -23.42 -26.44
C GLY A 730 -25.89 -24.16 -26.85
N PHE A 731 -25.48 -25.13 -26.05
CA PHE A 731 -24.40 -26.06 -26.39
C PHE A 731 -25.01 -27.39 -26.83
N GLY A 732 -24.87 -27.67 -28.12
CA GLY A 732 -25.19 -28.97 -28.67
C GLY A 732 -24.03 -29.92 -28.43
N ILE A 733 -24.27 -30.94 -27.63
CA ILE A 733 -23.30 -31.97 -27.31
C ILE A 733 -23.37 -33.02 -28.41
N THR A 734 -22.25 -33.26 -29.11
CA THR A 734 -22.12 -34.14 -30.29
C THR A 734 -22.61 -33.54 -31.62
N GLN A 735 -22.28 -34.22 -32.73
CA GLN A 735 -22.76 -33.87 -34.08
C GLN A 735 -24.28 -34.07 -34.26
N GLY A 736 -24.92 -34.89 -33.42
CA GLY A 736 -26.37 -35.17 -33.49
C GLY A 736 -27.25 -34.02 -33.00
N ALA A 737 -26.69 -33.08 -32.24
CA ALA A 737 -27.41 -31.96 -31.65
C ALA A 737 -27.66 -30.78 -32.62
N THR A 738 -27.76 -31.02 -33.93
CA THR A 738 -27.92 -29.97 -34.95
C THR A 738 -29.14 -29.07 -34.71
N ALA A 739 -30.19 -29.63 -34.10
CA ALA A 739 -31.39 -28.93 -33.68
C ALA A 739 -31.13 -27.73 -32.75
N VAL A 740 -30.01 -27.71 -32.02
CA VAL A 740 -29.61 -26.57 -31.17
C VAL A 740 -29.35 -25.32 -32.01
N LYS A 741 -28.78 -25.45 -33.21
CA LYS A 741 -28.57 -24.29 -34.10
C LYS A 741 -29.87 -23.66 -34.57
N GLU A 742 -30.86 -24.50 -34.86
CA GLU A 742 -32.21 -24.05 -35.25
C GLU A 742 -32.97 -23.45 -34.06
N LEU A 743 -32.78 -24.00 -32.86
CA LEU A 743 -33.49 -23.60 -31.66
C LEU A 743 -32.99 -22.25 -31.11
N PHE A 744 -31.68 -22.04 -31.03
CA PHE A 744 -31.08 -20.85 -30.45
C PHE A 744 -30.61 -19.81 -31.48
N GLY A 745 -30.40 -20.23 -32.73
CA GLY A 745 -29.83 -19.40 -33.79
C GLY A 745 -28.29 -19.53 -33.87
N PRO A 746 -27.68 -19.25 -35.05
CA PRO A 746 -26.27 -19.54 -35.32
C PRO A 746 -25.29 -18.72 -34.47
N GLU A 747 -25.67 -17.53 -34.03
CA GLU A 747 -24.83 -16.65 -33.19
C GLU A 747 -24.92 -16.97 -31.69
N HIS A 748 -25.89 -17.79 -31.30
CA HIS A 748 -26.21 -18.12 -29.91
C HIS A 748 -26.19 -19.64 -29.65
N SER A 749 -25.51 -20.38 -30.52
CA SER A 749 -25.35 -21.82 -30.39
C SER A 749 -23.96 -22.27 -30.81
N GLU A 750 -23.49 -23.33 -30.18
CA GLU A 750 -22.26 -24.00 -30.60
C GLU A 750 -22.45 -25.51 -30.54
N LEU A 751 -21.94 -26.22 -31.55
CA LEU A 751 -21.86 -27.68 -31.52
C LEU A 751 -20.47 -28.08 -31.03
N ILE A 752 -20.43 -28.72 -29.87
CA ILE A 752 -19.20 -29.24 -29.29
C ILE A 752 -19.01 -30.64 -29.84
N THR A 753 -18.23 -30.71 -30.92
CA THR A 753 -17.91 -31.96 -31.63
C THR A 753 -16.69 -32.66 -31.06
N ASP A 754 -15.73 -31.90 -30.53
CA ASP A 754 -14.62 -32.42 -29.73
C ASP A 754 -15.01 -32.42 -28.25
N LEU A 755 -15.39 -33.59 -27.75
CA LEU A 755 -15.89 -33.74 -26.38
C LEU A 755 -14.82 -33.48 -25.31
N LYS A 756 -13.54 -33.48 -25.68
CA LYS A 756 -12.45 -33.01 -24.79
C LYS A 756 -12.59 -31.53 -24.44
N GLN A 757 -13.23 -30.76 -25.31
CA GLN A 757 -13.47 -29.34 -25.09
C GLN A 757 -14.79 -29.06 -24.36
N LEU A 758 -15.64 -30.08 -24.14
CA LEU A 758 -16.94 -29.89 -23.50
C LEU A 758 -16.79 -29.28 -22.10
N ALA A 759 -15.77 -29.69 -21.34
CA ALA A 759 -15.51 -29.14 -20.01
C ALA A 759 -15.14 -27.64 -20.03
N THR A 760 -14.45 -27.15 -21.06
CA THR A 760 -13.78 -25.83 -21.07
C THR A 760 -14.40 -24.81 -22.04
N ARG A 761 -14.93 -25.27 -23.17
CA ARG A 761 -15.48 -24.42 -24.23
C ARG A 761 -16.70 -23.59 -23.79
N PRO A 762 -17.68 -24.16 -23.05
CA PRO A 762 -18.82 -23.41 -22.57
C PRO A 762 -18.43 -22.23 -21.68
N LEU A 763 -17.41 -22.40 -20.84
CA LEU A 763 -16.84 -21.33 -20.03
C LEU A 763 -16.25 -20.25 -20.96
N THR A 764 -15.45 -20.62 -21.95
CA THR A 764 -14.85 -19.68 -22.92
C THR A 764 -15.91 -18.85 -23.68
N VAL A 765 -17.02 -19.49 -24.07
CA VAL A 765 -18.15 -18.82 -24.75
C VAL A 765 -18.89 -17.90 -23.79
N ALA A 766 -19.16 -18.34 -22.56
CA ALA A 766 -19.76 -17.49 -21.53
C ALA A 766 -18.90 -16.25 -21.27
N LEU A 767 -17.58 -16.43 -21.10
CA LEU A 767 -16.61 -15.35 -20.95
C LEU A 767 -16.66 -14.38 -22.14
N SER A 768 -16.78 -14.88 -23.37
CA SER A 768 -16.85 -14.06 -24.58
C SER A 768 -18.16 -13.29 -24.70
N ALA A 769 -19.29 -13.91 -24.38
CA ALA A 769 -20.60 -13.25 -24.37
C ALA A 769 -20.65 -12.12 -23.33
N ILE A 770 -20.10 -12.38 -22.14
CA ILE A 770 -19.98 -11.36 -21.09
C ILE A 770 -19.02 -10.24 -21.52
N LYS A 771 -17.86 -10.58 -22.13
CA LYS A 771 -16.95 -9.57 -22.71
C LYS A 771 -17.66 -8.70 -23.73
N ALA A 772 -18.46 -9.28 -24.63
CA ALA A 772 -19.18 -8.54 -25.66
C ALA A 772 -20.26 -7.62 -25.08
N GLN A 773 -20.97 -8.07 -24.04
CA GLN A 773 -22.02 -7.30 -23.39
C GLN A 773 -21.49 -6.10 -22.60
N TYR A 774 -20.28 -6.21 -22.02
CA TYR A 774 -19.73 -5.22 -21.08
C TYR A 774 -18.45 -4.52 -21.56
N LYS A 775 -17.94 -4.82 -22.77
CA LYS A 775 -16.94 -3.96 -23.42
C LYS A 775 -17.65 -2.71 -23.95
N PRO A 776 -17.16 -1.50 -23.62
CA PRO A 776 -17.61 -0.27 -24.25
C PRO A 776 -17.24 -0.19 -25.73
#